data_AF-A0AA49JV07-F1
#
_entry.id   AF-A0AA49JV07-F1
#
_cell.length_a   1.000
_cell.length_b   1.000
_cell.length_c   1.000
_cell.angle_alpha   90.00
_cell.angle_beta   90.00
_cell.angle_gamma   90.00
#
_symmetry.space_group_name_H-M   'P 1'
#
loop_
_entity.id
_entity.type
_entity.pdbx_description
1 polymer ?
#
loop_
_entity_poly.entity_id
_entity_poly.type
_entity_poly.pdbx_seq_one_letter_code
_entity_poly.pdbx_strand_id
1 'polypeptide(L)'
;MSAPVLTDLIPGWDLTSEQASGRLDMDLLAKAYRFSERAHAGQTRRNGDPYVTHCVQVAKILAELQLDSITVASGLIHDVVEDTAHSVEDVEREFGREVAQIVDGLTKIGHLPMASREERQVESYRKLLLSVAKDVRVILVKLADRLHNMRTLEWMPEEKRQRIAMETRDLYAPMAHRFGLNSVKAELEDLAFKWLEPDEYRALARMVAQTRADRDKLTSEMAEPLERRLREAGVVVHEVSGRPKHLWSIQKKMEKRAKPYDEIYDLYAIRVLVENIPECYHALGVIHGAWTPLQERIKDYIASPKSNGYQSLHTTVFGPRGTLFEIQIRTREMHRTAEYGIAAHWVYKAEGKGGKDLDRHLAWFRQVLELQLDGETPDQFLEFLKLDLYQDEIFVFTPNGDVIQLPKGATPIDFAFAVHTQLGLHTQGARVNGRIVPLSRELRNSETVEIIRAPSARPSRDWLAHVRTGRARHKIRQWLRLEEQKTFITVGQEILDRELRRRKHARLTDAELARGVEALKLNGPDHIFASIGSGDITVTQLLKAIYPDLDEADAAALKPSPIERLIDRMRGPRTSKGIKIQGADGLLVRYAQCCQPVPGDQVVGYVTRGRGVSIHRGDCPNLLFLVHEPERRLEIDWQETAGERFTVRLAIEGSDRRGLYADLAAAVSGTGTDIRSLELKTTDGRVSGAALVEVENLAHLERIVKAARRVKGVSEVARRERLSADEE
;
A
#
# COMPACT_ATOMS: atom_id res chain seq x y z
N MET A 1 56.67 -17.82 -10.65
CA MET A 1 55.49 -18.61 -11.03
C MET A 1 54.31 -17.67 -10.93
N SER A 2 53.75 -17.26 -12.07
CA SER A 2 52.57 -16.40 -12.14
C SER A 2 51.38 -17.12 -11.50
N ALA A 3 50.67 -16.45 -10.60
CA ALA A 3 49.44 -16.97 -10.02
C ALA A 3 48.47 -17.35 -11.17
N PRO A 4 47.79 -18.51 -11.10
CA PRO A 4 46.87 -18.92 -12.16
C PRO A 4 45.78 -17.86 -12.33
N VAL A 5 45.54 -17.44 -13.56
CA VAL A 5 44.51 -16.46 -13.88
C VAL A 5 43.15 -17.16 -13.74
N LEU A 6 42.17 -16.56 -13.06
CA LEU A 6 40.82 -17.15 -12.87
C LEU A 6 40.18 -17.59 -14.20
N THR A 7 40.56 -16.94 -15.30
CA THR A 7 40.15 -17.27 -16.66
C THR A 7 40.56 -18.68 -17.11
N ASP A 8 41.65 -19.23 -16.56
CA ASP A 8 42.10 -20.61 -16.80
C ASP A 8 41.38 -21.64 -15.91
N LEU A 9 40.78 -21.20 -14.79
CA LEU A 9 40.14 -22.04 -13.78
C LEU A 9 38.61 -22.07 -13.89
N ILE A 10 37.99 -21.00 -14.38
CA ILE A 10 36.54 -20.84 -14.54
C ILE A 10 36.25 -20.44 -15.99
N PRO A 11 35.70 -21.35 -16.82
CA PRO A 11 35.33 -21.05 -18.20
C PRO A 11 34.35 -19.87 -18.29
N GLY A 12 34.69 -18.85 -19.09
CA GLY A 12 33.87 -17.64 -19.31
C GLY A 12 34.10 -16.50 -18.30
N TRP A 13 35.12 -16.61 -17.43
CA TRP A 13 35.51 -15.58 -16.47
C TRP A 13 36.38 -14.48 -17.12
N ASP A 14 35.77 -13.68 -17.98
CA ASP A 14 36.43 -12.58 -18.72
C ASP A 14 36.37 -11.23 -17.97
N LEU A 15 36.74 -11.21 -16.69
CA LEU A 15 36.86 -9.95 -15.95
C LEU A 15 38.25 -9.34 -16.16
N THR A 16 38.30 -8.05 -16.44
CA THR A 16 39.58 -7.34 -16.64
C THR A 16 40.44 -7.44 -15.37
N SER A 17 41.74 -7.67 -15.56
CA SER A 17 42.72 -7.91 -14.48
C SER A 17 42.79 -6.77 -13.46
N GLU A 18 42.41 -5.53 -13.80
CA GLU A 18 42.31 -4.39 -12.86
C GLU A 18 41.09 -4.46 -11.92
N GLN A 19 40.02 -5.16 -12.30
CA GLN A 19 38.77 -5.28 -11.51
C GLN A 19 38.78 -6.48 -10.55
N ALA A 20 39.61 -7.48 -10.84
CA ALA A 20 39.69 -8.74 -10.09
C ALA A 20 40.97 -8.90 -9.25
N SER A 21 42.10 -8.34 -9.69
CA SER A 21 43.40 -8.67 -9.09
C SER A 21 43.65 -7.90 -7.78
N GLY A 22 43.74 -8.64 -6.68
CA GLY A 22 44.07 -8.13 -5.33
C GLY A 22 42.88 -8.03 -4.36
N ARG A 23 41.64 -8.11 -4.86
CA ARG A 23 40.42 -7.99 -4.03
C ARG A 23 39.74 -9.33 -3.74
N LEU A 24 39.80 -10.26 -4.69
CA LEU A 24 39.10 -11.55 -4.61
C LEU A 24 40.06 -12.65 -4.17
N ASP A 25 39.58 -13.50 -3.27
CA ASP A 25 40.26 -14.72 -2.83
C ASP A 25 40.08 -15.78 -3.91
N MET A 26 41.13 -15.95 -4.72
CA MET A 26 41.14 -16.82 -5.88
C MET A 26 40.98 -18.29 -5.49
N ASP A 27 41.52 -18.69 -4.33
CA ASP A 27 41.47 -20.08 -3.86
C ASP A 27 40.06 -20.43 -3.38
N LEU A 28 39.41 -19.49 -2.66
CA LEU A 28 38.01 -19.64 -2.26
C LEU A 28 37.08 -19.78 -3.48
N LEU A 29 37.28 -18.93 -4.50
CA LEU A 29 36.45 -18.97 -5.72
C LEU A 29 36.68 -20.25 -6.54
N ALA A 30 37.93 -20.68 -6.69
CA ALA A 30 38.25 -21.94 -7.35
C ALA A 30 37.63 -23.14 -6.60
N LYS A 31 37.66 -23.13 -5.26
CA LYS A 31 37.00 -24.15 -4.44
C LYS A 31 35.49 -24.15 -4.64
N ALA A 32 34.85 -22.97 -4.63
CA ALA A 32 33.41 -22.82 -4.82
C ALA A 32 32.97 -23.28 -6.21
N TYR A 33 33.74 -22.95 -7.26
CA TYR A 33 33.47 -23.41 -8.63
C TYR A 33 33.52 -24.94 -8.74
N ARG A 34 34.59 -25.58 -8.26
CA ARG A 34 34.72 -27.05 -8.28
C ARG A 34 33.66 -27.76 -7.44
N PHE A 35 33.17 -27.11 -6.39
CA PHE A 35 32.07 -27.65 -5.59
C PHE A 35 30.75 -27.58 -6.37
N SER A 36 30.44 -26.42 -6.97
CA SER A 36 29.26 -26.22 -7.82
C SER A 36 29.25 -27.16 -9.03
N GLU A 37 30.38 -27.29 -9.73
CA GLU A 37 30.52 -28.19 -10.89
C GLU A 37 30.25 -29.65 -10.52
N ARG A 38 30.79 -30.12 -9.40
CA ARG A 38 30.56 -31.48 -8.91
C ARG A 38 29.12 -31.68 -8.45
N ALA A 39 28.55 -30.71 -7.75
CA ALA A 39 27.20 -30.78 -7.22
C ALA A 39 26.14 -30.83 -8.35
N HIS A 40 26.32 -30.01 -9.39
CA HIS A 40 25.43 -29.95 -10.55
C HIS A 40 25.89 -30.86 -11.72
N ALA A 41 26.75 -31.84 -11.45
CA ALA A 41 27.25 -32.75 -12.47
C ALA A 41 26.09 -33.55 -13.09
N GLY A 42 25.92 -33.44 -14.42
CA GLY A 42 24.80 -34.08 -15.15
C GLY A 42 23.51 -33.27 -15.16
N GLN A 43 23.44 -32.10 -14.50
CA GLN A 43 22.30 -31.19 -14.58
C GLN A 43 22.48 -30.20 -15.75
N THR A 44 21.48 -30.15 -16.63
CA THR A 44 21.44 -29.23 -17.78
C THR A 44 20.32 -28.21 -17.62
N ARG A 45 20.56 -26.97 -18.06
CA ARG A 45 19.50 -25.97 -18.22
C ARG A 45 18.62 -26.30 -19.43
N ARG A 46 17.50 -25.58 -19.56
CA ARG A 46 16.54 -25.77 -20.67
C ARG A 46 17.08 -25.42 -22.06
N ASN A 47 18.14 -24.61 -22.13
CA ASN A 47 18.85 -24.30 -23.36
C ASN A 47 19.90 -25.37 -23.74
N GLY A 48 20.10 -26.40 -22.90
CA GLY A 48 21.09 -27.46 -23.11
C GLY A 48 22.45 -27.22 -22.45
N ASP A 49 22.70 -26.01 -21.92
CA ASP A 49 23.98 -25.70 -21.27
C ASP A 49 24.11 -26.38 -19.89
N PRO A 50 25.33 -26.70 -19.44
CA PRO A 50 25.57 -27.16 -18.07
C PRO A 50 25.05 -26.15 -17.04
N TYR A 51 24.41 -26.61 -15.96
CA TYR A 51 23.83 -25.72 -14.94
C TYR A 51 24.86 -24.75 -14.33
N VAL A 52 26.09 -25.21 -14.15
CA VAL A 52 27.21 -24.42 -13.61
C VAL A 52 27.46 -23.12 -14.38
N THR A 53 27.11 -23.05 -15.67
CA THR A 53 27.21 -21.80 -16.46
C THR A 53 26.39 -20.67 -15.85
N HIS A 54 25.21 -20.97 -15.32
CA HIS A 54 24.37 -19.99 -14.63
C HIS A 54 25.04 -19.48 -13.36
N CYS A 55 25.57 -20.38 -12.53
CA CYS A 55 26.27 -20.02 -11.31
C CYS A 55 27.49 -19.13 -11.58
N VAL A 56 28.25 -19.43 -12.65
CA VAL A 56 29.38 -18.60 -13.10
C VAL A 56 28.92 -17.20 -13.53
N GLN A 57 27.82 -17.09 -14.29
CA GLN A 57 27.30 -15.78 -14.70
C GLN A 57 26.80 -14.95 -13.50
N VAL A 58 26.15 -15.58 -12.52
CA VAL A 58 25.73 -14.91 -11.28
C VAL A 58 26.95 -14.39 -10.52
N ALA A 59 27.98 -15.22 -10.35
CA ALA A 59 29.23 -14.81 -9.70
C ALA A 59 29.95 -13.69 -10.47
N LYS A 60 29.91 -13.71 -11.81
CA LYS A 60 30.45 -12.64 -12.66
C LYS A 60 29.74 -11.32 -12.41
N ILE A 61 28.40 -11.31 -12.39
CA ILE A 61 27.60 -10.11 -12.07
C ILE A 61 27.99 -9.57 -10.69
N LEU A 62 28.11 -10.43 -9.68
CA LEU A 62 28.50 -10.02 -8.32
C LEU A 62 29.93 -9.44 -8.27
N ALA A 63 30.85 -10.01 -9.06
CA ALA A 63 32.20 -9.51 -9.18
C ALA A 63 32.27 -8.16 -9.93
N GLU A 64 31.43 -7.94 -10.95
CA GLU A 64 31.26 -6.65 -11.64
C GLU A 64 30.73 -5.56 -10.69
N LEU A 65 29.85 -5.93 -9.75
CA LEU A 65 29.38 -5.07 -8.67
C LEU A 65 30.43 -4.81 -7.57
N GLN A 66 31.66 -5.29 -7.75
CA GLN A 66 32.79 -5.15 -6.83
C GLN A 66 32.59 -5.75 -5.43
N LEU A 67 31.75 -6.79 -5.31
CA LEU A 67 31.44 -7.44 -4.02
C LEU A 67 32.52 -8.42 -3.55
N ASP A 68 32.63 -8.60 -2.24
CA ASP A 68 33.64 -9.43 -1.55
C ASP A 68 33.62 -10.90 -1.98
N SER A 69 34.74 -11.59 -1.75
CA SER A 69 34.96 -12.99 -2.14
C SER A 69 33.90 -13.94 -1.59
N ILE A 70 33.40 -13.70 -0.38
CA ILE A 70 32.35 -14.50 0.25
C ILE A 70 31.04 -14.39 -0.53
N THR A 71 30.65 -13.18 -0.94
CA THR A 71 29.44 -12.97 -1.75
C THR A 71 29.57 -13.60 -3.14
N VAL A 72 30.72 -13.42 -3.79
CA VAL A 72 30.97 -14.01 -5.12
C VAL A 72 31.00 -15.54 -5.04
N ALA A 73 31.64 -16.12 -4.02
CA ALA A 73 31.62 -17.55 -3.76
C ALA A 73 30.20 -18.07 -3.49
N SER A 74 29.41 -17.34 -2.71
CA SER A 74 28.00 -17.67 -2.45
C SER A 74 27.19 -17.68 -3.75
N GLY A 75 27.46 -16.77 -4.69
CA GLY A 75 26.85 -16.78 -6.02
C GLY A 75 27.17 -18.03 -6.85
N LEU A 76 28.37 -18.60 -6.71
CA LEU A 76 28.75 -19.85 -7.39
C LEU A 76 27.99 -21.08 -6.85
N ILE A 77 27.57 -21.06 -5.58
CA ILE A 77 26.96 -22.21 -4.91
C ILE A 77 25.50 -21.98 -4.48
N HIS A 78 24.89 -20.86 -4.88
CA HIS A 78 23.60 -20.42 -4.34
C HIS A 78 22.46 -21.43 -4.50
N ASP A 79 22.47 -22.19 -5.60
CA ASP A 79 21.44 -23.20 -5.91
C ASP A 79 21.87 -24.63 -5.53
N VAL A 80 23.07 -24.83 -4.99
CA VAL A 80 23.57 -26.17 -4.66
C VAL A 80 22.68 -26.85 -3.62
N VAL A 81 22.23 -26.12 -2.61
CA VAL A 81 21.37 -26.69 -1.55
C VAL A 81 19.93 -26.93 -2.04
N GLU A 82 19.45 -26.16 -3.03
CA GLU A 82 18.10 -26.33 -3.57
C GLU A 82 17.99 -27.49 -4.56
N ASP A 83 18.98 -27.61 -5.45
CA ASP A 83 18.90 -28.48 -6.63
C ASP A 83 19.68 -29.79 -6.49
N THR A 84 20.44 -29.97 -5.41
CA THR A 84 21.30 -31.14 -5.21
C THR A 84 21.08 -31.78 -3.84
N ALA A 85 21.75 -32.90 -3.57
CA ALA A 85 21.64 -33.63 -2.29
C ALA A 85 22.42 -32.98 -1.13
N HIS A 86 23.14 -31.88 -1.37
CA HIS A 86 23.95 -31.22 -0.36
C HIS A 86 23.09 -30.39 0.61
N SER A 87 23.45 -30.43 1.89
CA SER A 87 22.77 -29.68 2.94
C SER A 87 23.50 -28.35 3.26
N VAL A 88 22.82 -27.46 3.99
CA VAL A 88 23.44 -26.22 4.50
C VAL A 88 24.63 -26.54 5.41
N GLU A 89 24.59 -27.64 6.16
CA GLU A 89 25.68 -28.08 7.04
C GLU A 89 26.93 -28.49 6.23
N ASP A 90 26.75 -29.06 5.04
CA ASP A 90 27.85 -29.37 4.13
C ASP A 90 28.53 -28.10 3.61
N VAL A 91 27.74 -27.08 3.29
CA VAL A 91 28.25 -25.77 2.89
C VAL A 91 29.00 -25.10 4.05
N GLU A 92 28.49 -25.17 5.28
CA GLU A 92 29.15 -24.61 6.46
C GLU A 92 30.50 -25.28 6.73
N ARG A 93 30.57 -26.61 6.60
CA ARG A 93 31.81 -27.38 6.78
C ARG A 93 32.88 -27.02 5.74
N GLU A 94 32.48 -26.74 4.51
CA GLU A 94 33.41 -26.49 3.40
C GLU A 94 33.81 -25.01 3.26
N PHE A 95 32.89 -24.08 3.50
CA PHE A 95 33.07 -22.65 3.20
C PHE A 95 32.91 -21.73 4.42
N GLY A 96 32.53 -22.30 5.57
CA GLY A 96 32.33 -21.58 6.81
C GLY A 96 30.92 -21.02 6.97
N ARG A 97 30.67 -20.48 8.18
CA ARG A 97 29.36 -20.04 8.64
C ARG A 97 28.77 -18.88 7.83
N GLU A 98 29.61 -17.95 7.39
CA GLU A 98 29.12 -16.77 6.63
C GLU A 98 28.53 -17.15 5.27
N VAL A 99 29.22 -18.00 4.50
CA VAL A 99 28.73 -18.48 3.21
C VAL A 99 27.45 -19.31 3.40
N ALA A 100 27.42 -20.20 4.41
CA ALA A 100 26.25 -21.01 4.71
C ALA A 100 25.01 -20.17 5.06
N GLN A 101 25.17 -19.08 5.82
CA GLN A 101 24.06 -18.17 6.14
C GLN A 101 23.50 -17.48 4.90
N ILE A 102 24.35 -17.06 3.96
CA ILE A 102 23.91 -16.44 2.71
C ILE A 102 23.14 -17.46 1.87
N VAL A 103 23.68 -18.66 1.69
CA VAL A 103 23.06 -19.72 0.91
C VAL A 103 21.73 -20.17 1.54
N ASP A 104 21.67 -20.38 2.86
CA ASP A 104 20.41 -20.70 3.55
C ASP A 104 19.35 -19.62 3.34
N GLY A 105 19.75 -18.34 3.39
CA GLY A 105 18.86 -17.22 3.14
C GLY A 105 18.27 -17.18 1.72
N LEU A 106 18.96 -17.79 0.75
CA LEU A 106 18.54 -17.90 -0.64
C LEU A 106 17.64 -19.12 -0.90
N THR A 107 17.76 -20.16 -0.08
CA THR A 107 16.98 -21.39 -0.23
C THR A 107 15.49 -21.16 0.02
N LYS A 108 14.63 -21.71 -0.85
CA LYS A 108 13.18 -21.73 -0.69
C LYS A 108 12.78 -22.44 0.61
N ILE A 109 11.65 -22.02 1.19
CA ILE A 109 11.05 -22.76 2.30
C ILE A 109 10.60 -24.12 1.77
N GLY A 110 11.18 -25.20 2.32
CA GLY A 110 10.78 -26.57 2.00
C GLY A 110 9.32 -26.85 2.33
N HIS A 111 8.74 -27.83 1.64
CA HIS A 111 7.34 -28.31 1.66
C HIS A 111 6.53 -28.06 2.96
N LEU A 112 6.08 -26.83 3.20
CA LEU A 112 4.95 -26.60 4.08
C LEU A 112 3.68 -27.03 3.34
N PRO A 113 2.77 -27.80 3.98
CA PRO A 113 1.47 -28.13 3.41
C PRO A 113 0.59 -26.86 3.40
N MET A 114 0.90 -25.94 2.50
CA MET A 114 0.12 -24.72 2.29
C MET A 114 -0.94 -24.95 1.23
N ALA A 115 -2.11 -24.37 1.45
CA ALA A 115 -3.33 -24.59 0.69
C ALA A 115 -3.27 -23.93 -0.69
N SER A 116 -2.58 -22.79 -0.82
CA SER A 116 -2.48 -22.05 -2.09
C SER A 116 -1.04 -21.78 -2.55
N ARG A 117 -0.88 -21.54 -3.86
CA ARG A 117 0.42 -21.18 -4.48
C ARG A 117 0.85 -19.75 -4.12
N GLU A 118 -0.11 -18.87 -3.85
CA GLU A 118 0.10 -17.48 -3.44
C GLU A 118 0.66 -17.41 -2.02
N GLU A 119 0.12 -18.20 -1.10
CA GLU A 119 0.64 -18.34 0.27
C GLU A 119 2.11 -18.76 0.28
N ARG A 120 2.48 -19.75 -0.55
CA ARG A 120 3.89 -20.19 -0.67
C ARG A 120 4.80 -19.09 -1.19
N GLN A 121 4.31 -18.26 -2.11
CA GLN A 121 5.07 -17.17 -2.68
C GLN A 121 5.32 -16.08 -1.61
N VAL A 122 4.29 -15.74 -0.82
CA VAL A 122 4.41 -14.78 0.28
C VAL A 122 5.40 -15.24 1.33
N GLU A 123 5.32 -16.51 1.73
CA GLU A 123 6.24 -17.08 2.72
C GLU A 123 7.68 -17.13 2.19
N SER A 124 7.86 -17.45 0.90
CA SER A 124 9.19 -17.38 0.27
C SER A 124 9.77 -15.96 0.33
N TYR A 125 8.95 -14.92 0.07
CA TYR A 125 9.39 -13.55 0.24
C TYR A 125 9.64 -13.18 1.70
N ARG A 126 8.82 -13.66 2.63
CA ARG A 126 9.02 -13.45 4.06
C ARG A 126 10.37 -14.01 4.51
N LYS A 127 10.72 -15.25 4.14
CA LYS A 127 12.04 -15.82 4.43
C LYS A 127 13.16 -14.99 3.80
N LEU A 128 13.00 -14.59 2.53
CA LEU A 128 13.99 -13.73 1.88
C LEU A 128 14.20 -12.43 2.65
N LEU A 129 13.13 -11.72 3.02
CA LEU A 129 13.20 -10.45 3.74
C LEU A 129 13.80 -10.59 5.15
N LEU A 130 13.46 -11.65 5.88
CA LEU A 130 14.07 -11.98 7.17
C LEU A 130 15.58 -12.26 7.03
N SER A 131 15.97 -12.94 5.96
CA SER A 131 17.36 -13.26 5.68
C SER A 131 18.15 -12.01 5.30
N VAL A 132 17.54 -11.10 4.52
CA VAL A 132 18.12 -9.80 4.15
C VAL A 132 18.29 -8.87 5.36
N ALA A 133 17.37 -8.93 6.32
CA ALA A 133 17.50 -8.18 7.58
C ALA A 133 18.69 -8.65 8.43
N LYS A 134 19.09 -9.93 8.31
CA LYS A 134 20.29 -10.49 8.94
C LYS A 134 21.54 -10.15 8.14
N ASP A 135 21.50 -10.37 6.83
CA ASP A 135 22.60 -10.13 5.92
C ASP A 135 22.11 -9.63 4.55
N VAL A 136 22.48 -8.39 4.19
CA VAL A 136 22.10 -7.78 2.92
C VAL A 136 22.74 -8.47 1.71
N ARG A 137 23.83 -9.23 1.88
CA ARG A 137 24.45 -10.00 0.78
C ARG A 137 23.47 -10.98 0.14
N VAL A 138 22.51 -11.49 0.92
CA VAL A 138 21.43 -12.36 0.43
C VAL A 138 20.64 -11.70 -0.72
N ILE A 139 20.23 -10.43 -0.58
CA ILE A 139 19.47 -9.78 -1.66
C ILE A 139 20.35 -9.49 -2.88
N LEU A 140 21.65 -9.22 -2.68
CA LEU A 140 22.57 -8.93 -3.78
C LEU A 140 22.74 -10.16 -4.67
N VAL A 141 22.97 -11.33 -4.05
CA VAL A 141 23.01 -12.61 -4.77
C VAL A 141 21.67 -12.88 -5.44
N LYS A 142 20.54 -12.63 -4.76
CA LYS A 142 19.22 -12.90 -5.35
C LYS A 142 18.88 -11.99 -6.55
N LEU A 143 19.31 -10.73 -6.51
CA LEU A 143 19.14 -9.80 -7.62
C LEU A 143 20.05 -10.17 -8.81
N ALA A 144 21.28 -10.64 -8.55
CA ALA A 144 22.16 -11.15 -9.60
C ALA A 144 21.61 -12.42 -10.26
N ASP A 145 21.12 -13.39 -9.46
CA ASP A 145 20.37 -14.56 -9.93
C ASP A 145 19.18 -14.14 -10.81
N ARG A 146 18.33 -13.25 -10.29
CA ARG A 146 17.16 -12.76 -11.04
C ARG A 146 17.55 -12.08 -12.35
N LEU A 147 18.61 -11.26 -12.36
CA LEU A 147 19.11 -10.59 -13.56
C LEU A 147 19.54 -11.60 -14.62
N HIS A 148 20.31 -12.61 -14.24
CA HIS A 148 20.74 -13.64 -15.19
C HIS A 148 19.55 -14.49 -15.69
N ASN A 149 18.57 -14.78 -14.83
CA ASN A 149 17.32 -15.44 -15.23
C ASN A 149 16.52 -14.60 -16.24
N MET A 150 16.47 -13.27 -16.08
CA MET A 150 15.81 -12.38 -17.03
C MET A 150 16.55 -12.30 -18.38
N ARG A 151 17.88 -12.34 -18.37
CA ARG A 151 18.72 -12.39 -19.59
C ARG A 151 18.48 -13.67 -20.40
N THR A 152 18.25 -14.80 -19.72
CA THR A 152 18.03 -16.12 -20.35
C THR A 152 16.56 -16.55 -20.44
N LEU A 153 15.62 -15.60 -20.25
CA LEU A 153 14.20 -15.88 -20.12
C LEU A 153 13.55 -16.42 -21.41
N GLU A 154 14.21 -16.27 -22.56
CA GLU A 154 13.69 -16.67 -23.88
C GLU A 154 13.37 -18.17 -24.00
N TRP A 155 14.08 -19.03 -23.25
CA TRP A 155 13.92 -20.48 -23.27
C TRP A 155 12.76 -21.00 -22.39
N MET A 156 12.01 -20.10 -21.76
CA MET A 156 10.88 -20.45 -20.89
C MET A 156 9.53 -20.39 -21.63
N PRO A 157 8.53 -21.20 -21.23
CA PRO A 157 7.16 -21.09 -21.71
C PRO A 157 6.59 -19.70 -21.47
N GLU A 158 5.73 -19.22 -22.36
CA GLU A 158 5.14 -17.87 -22.31
C GLU A 158 4.51 -17.50 -20.97
N GLU A 159 3.69 -18.39 -20.41
CA GLU A 159 3.06 -18.18 -19.09
C GLU A 159 4.11 -17.96 -17.98
N LYS A 160 5.22 -18.73 -18.01
CA LYS A 160 6.32 -18.54 -17.06
C LYS A 160 7.10 -17.26 -17.33
N ARG A 161 7.29 -16.87 -18.60
CA ARG A 161 7.98 -15.62 -18.99
C ARG A 161 7.24 -14.41 -18.49
N GLN A 162 5.93 -14.31 -18.77
CA GLN A 162 5.10 -13.20 -18.31
C GLN A 162 5.08 -13.12 -16.79
N ARG A 163 4.90 -14.25 -16.09
CA ARG A 163 4.93 -14.29 -14.63
C ARG A 163 6.25 -13.81 -14.04
N ILE A 164 7.38 -14.30 -14.54
CA ILE A 164 8.73 -13.92 -14.07
C ILE A 164 9.01 -12.45 -14.38
N ALA A 165 8.60 -11.95 -15.54
CA ALA A 165 8.75 -10.55 -15.93
C ALA A 165 7.89 -9.62 -15.06
N MET A 166 6.64 -10.01 -14.76
CA MET A 166 5.74 -9.25 -13.88
C MET A 166 6.29 -9.22 -12.44
N GLU A 167 6.76 -10.36 -11.92
CA GLU A 167 7.43 -10.43 -10.62
C GLU A 167 8.68 -9.54 -10.58
N THR A 168 9.45 -9.51 -11.66
CA THR A 168 10.66 -8.68 -11.79
C THR A 168 10.34 -7.20 -11.78
N ARG A 169 9.36 -6.78 -12.59
CA ARG A 169 8.90 -5.39 -12.64
C ARG A 169 8.33 -4.95 -11.29
N ASP A 170 7.57 -5.83 -10.64
CA ASP A 170 6.78 -5.43 -9.49
C ASP A 170 7.49 -5.50 -8.14
N LEU A 171 8.50 -6.34 -8.03
CA LEU A 171 9.21 -6.56 -6.76
C LEU A 171 10.71 -6.34 -6.91
N TYR A 172 11.39 -7.09 -7.79
CA TYR A 172 12.86 -7.06 -7.83
C TYR A 172 13.44 -5.74 -8.35
N ALA A 173 12.84 -5.11 -9.36
CA ALA A 173 13.30 -3.81 -9.85
C ALA A 173 13.12 -2.69 -8.79
N PRO A 174 11.95 -2.56 -8.13
CA PRO A 174 11.80 -1.65 -6.98
C PRO A 174 12.76 -1.96 -5.83
N MET A 175 13.00 -3.24 -5.51
CA MET A 175 13.99 -3.62 -4.50
C MET A 175 15.41 -3.19 -4.91
N ALA A 176 15.84 -3.45 -6.15
CA ALA A 176 17.13 -2.99 -6.67
C ALA A 176 17.27 -1.46 -6.57
N HIS A 177 16.21 -0.72 -6.87
CA HIS A 177 16.17 0.73 -6.70
C HIS A 177 16.40 1.16 -5.24
N ARG A 178 15.75 0.47 -4.29
CA ARG A 178 15.85 0.75 -2.84
C ARG A 178 17.26 0.52 -2.30
N PHE A 179 17.96 -0.48 -2.83
CA PHE A 179 19.37 -0.76 -2.50
C PHE A 179 20.37 0.11 -3.27
N GLY A 180 19.89 1.01 -4.13
CA GLY A 180 20.74 1.90 -4.93
C GLY A 180 21.42 1.23 -6.12
N LEU A 181 21.04 -0.01 -6.47
CA LEU A 181 21.57 -0.78 -7.60
C LEU A 181 20.91 -0.31 -8.91
N ASN A 182 21.22 0.90 -9.34
CA ASN A 182 20.53 1.53 -10.47
C ASN A 182 20.83 0.84 -11.82
N SER A 183 22.03 0.30 -12.00
CA SER A 183 22.39 -0.46 -13.21
C SER A 183 21.54 -1.73 -13.33
N VAL A 184 21.51 -2.53 -12.27
CA VAL A 184 20.70 -3.76 -12.16
C VAL A 184 19.21 -3.43 -12.33
N LYS A 185 18.71 -2.41 -11.62
CA LYS A 185 17.32 -1.94 -11.76
C LYS A 185 16.96 -1.66 -13.21
N ALA A 186 17.76 -0.82 -13.87
CA ALA A 186 17.45 -0.37 -15.22
C ALA A 186 17.44 -1.53 -16.23
N GLU A 187 18.36 -2.48 -16.07
CA GLU A 187 18.39 -3.68 -16.90
C GLU A 187 17.21 -4.62 -16.61
N LEU A 188 16.85 -4.83 -15.34
CA LEU A 188 15.67 -5.61 -14.97
C LEU A 188 14.38 -4.99 -15.53
N GLU A 189 14.26 -3.66 -15.48
CA GLU A 189 13.12 -2.92 -16.04
C GLU A 189 13.05 -3.05 -17.57
N ASP A 190 14.16 -2.87 -18.29
CA ASP A 190 14.19 -3.02 -19.75
C ASP A 190 13.90 -4.46 -20.18
N LEU A 191 14.43 -5.45 -19.46
CA LEU A 191 14.14 -6.87 -19.72
C LEU A 191 12.69 -7.22 -19.40
N ALA A 192 12.12 -6.70 -18.31
CA ALA A 192 10.71 -6.90 -18.00
C ALA A 192 9.80 -6.26 -19.07
N PHE A 193 10.13 -5.04 -19.52
CA PHE A 193 9.42 -4.34 -20.60
C PHE A 193 9.44 -5.16 -21.90
N LYS A 194 10.59 -5.72 -22.29
CA LYS A 194 10.74 -6.58 -23.47
C LYS A 194 9.75 -7.77 -23.48
N TRP A 195 9.45 -8.35 -22.33
CA TRP A 195 8.62 -9.56 -22.23
C TRP A 195 7.16 -9.29 -21.91
N LEU A 196 6.84 -8.21 -21.21
CA LEU A 196 5.47 -7.81 -20.89
C LEU A 196 4.80 -7.07 -22.07
N GLU A 197 5.54 -6.19 -22.73
CA GLU A 197 5.03 -5.28 -23.77
C GLU A 197 5.96 -5.34 -25.02
N PRO A 198 6.05 -6.48 -25.72
CA PRO A 198 7.07 -6.73 -26.75
C PRO A 198 6.96 -5.82 -27.99
N ASP A 199 5.74 -5.44 -28.39
CA ASP A 199 5.53 -4.62 -29.58
C ASP A 199 5.95 -3.17 -29.35
N GLU A 200 5.62 -2.61 -28.19
CA GLU A 200 6.05 -1.28 -27.75
C GLU A 200 7.57 -1.22 -27.59
N TYR A 201 8.17 -2.24 -26.95
CA TYR A 201 9.61 -2.37 -26.83
C TYR A 201 10.29 -2.34 -28.21
N ARG A 202 9.81 -3.13 -29.18
CA ARG A 202 10.38 -3.20 -30.53
C ARG A 202 10.19 -1.90 -31.32
N ALA A 203 9.07 -1.21 -31.14
CA ALA A 203 8.84 0.08 -31.76
C ALA A 203 9.83 1.13 -31.22
N LEU A 204 9.95 1.23 -29.89
CA LEU A 204 10.85 2.16 -29.22
C LEU A 204 12.32 1.88 -29.53
N ALA A 205 12.74 0.61 -29.50
CA ALA A 205 14.10 0.21 -29.83
C ALA A 205 14.49 0.60 -31.27
N ARG A 206 13.56 0.50 -32.23
CA ARG A 206 13.79 0.93 -33.63
C ARG A 206 13.96 2.45 -33.73
N MET A 207 13.08 3.23 -33.08
CA MET A 207 13.17 4.70 -33.07
C MET A 207 14.48 5.19 -32.44
N VAL A 208 14.88 4.59 -31.30
CA VAL A 208 16.14 4.92 -30.63
C VAL A 208 17.36 4.53 -31.47
N ALA A 209 17.31 3.40 -32.17
CA ALA A 209 18.40 2.97 -33.06
C ALA A 209 18.57 3.92 -34.26
N GLN A 210 17.48 4.38 -34.87
CA GLN A 210 17.50 5.30 -36.02
C GLN A 210 18.08 6.67 -35.64
N THR A 211 17.79 7.16 -34.44
CA THR A 211 18.23 8.49 -33.96
C THR A 211 19.58 8.47 -33.23
N ARG A 212 20.23 7.30 -33.13
CA ARG A 212 21.47 7.13 -32.34
C ARG A 212 22.63 7.99 -32.87
N ALA A 213 22.90 7.96 -34.17
CA ALA A 213 24.02 8.68 -34.77
C ALA A 213 23.89 10.20 -34.58
N ASP A 214 22.69 10.74 -34.80
CA ASP A 214 22.39 12.16 -34.60
C ASP A 214 22.52 12.56 -33.13
N ARG A 215 22.07 11.69 -32.21
CA ARG A 215 22.18 11.94 -30.77
C ARG A 215 23.62 11.93 -30.30
N ASP A 216 24.42 10.96 -30.75
CA ASP A 216 25.82 10.84 -30.34
C ASP A 216 26.63 12.04 -30.87
N LYS A 217 26.32 12.52 -32.08
CA LYS A 217 26.88 13.76 -32.65
C LYS A 217 26.48 15.00 -31.84
N LEU A 218 25.19 15.21 -31.57
CA LEU A 218 24.70 16.36 -30.78
C LEU A 218 25.27 16.34 -29.35
N THR A 219 25.41 15.16 -28.76
CA THR A 219 25.98 15.00 -27.43
C THR A 219 27.46 15.39 -27.41
N SER A 220 28.21 14.99 -28.45
CA SER A 220 29.62 15.38 -28.61
C SER A 220 29.78 16.89 -28.86
N GLU A 221 28.90 17.49 -29.67
CA GLU A 221 28.84 18.94 -29.93
C GLU A 221 28.66 19.77 -28.63
N MET A 222 28.06 19.20 -27.59
CA MET A 222 27.91 19.83 -26.28
C MET A 222 28.98 19.41 -25.26
N ALA A 223 29.42 18.14 -25.29
CA ALA A 223 30.39 17.60 -24.34
C ALA A 223 31.79 18.21 -24.51
N GLU A 224 32.27 18.39 -25.75
CA GLU A 224 33.62 18.94 -25.99
C GLU A 224 33.77 20.40 -25.52
N PRO A 225 32.83 21.33 -25.82
CA PRO A 225 32.92 22.69 -25.29
C PRO A 225 32.75 22.74 -23.77
N LEU A 226 31.91 21.86 -23.21
CA LEU A 226 31.72 21.74 -21.77
C LEU A 226 33.01 21.32 -21.07
N GLU A 227 33.66 20.26 -21.53
CA GLU A 227 34.91 19.79 -20.97
C GLU A 227 36.01 20.85 -21.06
N ARG A 228 36.12 21.53 -22.20
CA ARG A 228 37.10 22.60 -22.41
C ARG A 228 36.91 23.74 -21.40
N ARG A 229 35.69 24.25 -21.26
CA ARG A 229 35.39 25.34 -20.32
C ARG A 229 35.63 24.96 -18.86
N LEU A 230 35.31 23.72 -18.48
CA LEU A 230 35.56 23.23 -17.13
C LEU A 230 37.07 23.17 -16.84
N ARG A 231 37.87 22.68 -17.78
CA ARG A 231 39.33 22.64 -17.65
C ARG A 231 39.96 24.04 -17.64
N GLU A 232 39.50 24.96 -18.49
CA GLU A 232 39.96 26.36 -18.51
C GLU A 232 39.66 27.09 -17.19
N ALA A 233 38.54 26.77 -16.53
CA ALA A 233 38.18 27.29 -15.21
C ALA A 233 38.97 26.64 -14.05
N GLY A 234 39.87 25.69 -14.33
CA GLY A 234 40.67 25.00 -13.33
C GLY A 234 39.92 23.91 -12.55
N VAL A 235 38.79 23.41 -13.06
CA VAL A 235 38.08 22.26 -12.47
C VAL A 235 38.78 20.96 -12.89
N VAL A 236 39.08 20.08 -11.93
CA VAL A 236 39.64 18.76 -12.21
C VAL A 236 38.52 17.82 -12.68
N VAL A 237 38.43 17.63 -14.00
CA VAL A 237 37.42 16.77 -14.62
C VAL A 237 38.04 15.43 -14.99
N HIS A 238 37.43 14.34 -14.53
CA HIS A 238 37.84 12.97 -14.88
C HIS A 238 37.19 12.49 -16.17
N GLU A 239 35.90 12.76 -16.32
CA GLU A 239 35.11 12.25 -17.45
C GLU A 239 33.92 13.18 -17.73
N VAL A 240 33.73 13.53 -19.00
CA VAL A 240 32.49 14.12 -19.52
C VAL A 240 31.95 13.19 -20.57
N SER A 241 30.85 12.50 -20.28
CA SER A 241 30.30 11.48 -21.20
C SER A 241 28.80 11.59 -21.36
N GLY A 242 28.34 11.23 -22.55
CA GLY A 242 26.92 11.08 -22.86
C GLY A 242 26.34 9.88 -22.12
N ARG A 243 25.21 10.09 -21.44
CA ARG A 243 24.48 9.01 -20.76
C ARG A 243 23.29 8.55 -21.61
N PRO A 244 23.31 7.33 -22.18
CA PRO A 244 22.12 6.81 -22.84
C PRO A 244 21.01 6.60 -21.79
N LYS A 245 19.76 6.90 -22.18
CA LYS A 245 18.58 6.59 -21.37
C LYS A 245 18.06 5.20 -21.73
N HIS A 246 17.66 4.46 -20.70
CA HIS A 246 17.05 3.13 -20.80
C HIS A 246 15.66 3.20 -21.44
N LEU A 247 15.26 2.13 -22.11
CA LEU A 247 14.04 2.09 -22.92
C LEU A 247 12.79 2.27 -22.06
N TRP A 248 12.70 1.55 -20.94
CA TRP A 248 11.60 1.66 -20.00
C TRP A 248 11.46 3.08 -19.41
N SER A 249 12.59 3.73 -19.12
CA SER A 249 12.59 5.10 -18.62
C SER A 249 12.07 6.11 -19.66
N ILE A 250 12.24 5.82 -20.96
CA ILE A 250 11.69 6.63 -22.04
C ILE A 250 10.19 6.37 -22.17
N GLN A 251 9.77 5.10 -22.19
CA GLN A 251 8.35 4.70 -22.23
C GLN A 251 7.54 5.33 -21.09
N LYS A 252 8.01 5.20 -19.85
CA LYS A 252 7.37 5.80 -18.67
C LYS A 252 7.23 7.32 -18.76
N LYS A 253 8.14 8.00 -19.48
CA LYS A 253 8.05 9.45 -19.73
C LYS A 253 7.07 9.78 -20.85
N MET A 254 7.01 8.97 -21.91
CA MET A 254 6.02 9.10 -22.99
C MET A 254 4.61 9.02 -22.41
N GLU A 255 4.33 7.99 -21.61
CA GLU A 255 3.04 7.79 -20.94
C GLU A 255 2.69 8.94 -19.99
N LYS A 256 3.60 9.28 -19.07
CA LYS A 256 3.34 10.31 -18.06
C LYS A 256 3.08 11.70 -18.65
N ARG A 257 3.68 12.01 -19.81
CA ARG A 257 3.54 13.32 -20.46
C ARG A 257 2.55 13.31 -21.62
N ALA A 258 2.03 12.14 -22.00
CA ALA A 258 1.18 11.94 -23.18
C ALA A 258 1.76 12.61 -24.44
N LYS A 259 3.08 12.50 -24.66
CA LYS A 259 3.81 13.15 -25.76
C LYS A 259 4.52 12.11 -26.64
N PRO A 260 4.59 12.32 -27.96
CA PRO A 260 5.33 11.46 -28.86
C PRO A 260 6.85 11.55 -28.59
N TYR A 261 7.60 10.53 -29.03
CA TYR A 261 9.05 10.41 -28.82
C TYR A 261 9.82 11.66 -29.25
N ASP A 262 9.44 12.27 -30.37
CA ASP A 262 10.12 13.43 -30.98
C ASP A 262 10.04 14.70 -30.11
N GLU A 263 9.04 14.81 -29.23
CA GLU A 263 8.86 15.97 -28.34
C GLU A 263 9.53 15.77 -26.96
N ILE A 264 10.20 14.64 -26.74
CA ILE A 264 10.90 14.39 -25.47
C ILE A 264 12.29 15.04 -25.52
N TYR A 265 12.32 16.32 -25.16
CA TYR A 265 13.58 17.08 -25.04
C TYR A 265 14.54 16.51 -23.97
N ASP A 266 14.05 15.69 -23.04
CA ASP A 266 14.85 15.05 -21.98
C ASP A 266 15.62 13.80 -22.48
N LEU A 267 15.86 13.61 -23.76
CA LEU A 267 16.64 12.45 -24.24
C LEU A 267 18.15 12.65 -24.08
N TYR A 268 18.62 13.91 -24.04
CA TYR A 268 20.03 14.24 -23.96
C TYR A 268 20.47 14.45 -22.51
N ALA A 269 21.35 13.56 -22.04
CA ALA A 269 21.93 13.65 -20.70
C ALA A 269 23.46 13.56 -20.78
N ILE A 270 24.14 14.46 -20.07
CA ILE A 270 25.60 14.48 -19.95
C ILE A 270 25.96 14.27 -18.49
N ARG A 271 26.94 13.42 -18.25
CA ARG A 271 27.51 13.17 -16.93
C ARG A 271 28.88 13.84 -16.85
N VAL A 272 29.13 14.57 -15.77
CA VAL A 272 30.42 15.19 -15.45
C VAL A 272 30.91 14.59 -14.15
N LEU A 273 32.08 13.93 -14.19
CA LEU A 273 32.76 13.37 -13.03
C LEU A 273 33.91 14.27 -12.60
N VAL A 274 33.87 14.73 -11.35
CA VAL A 274 34.89 15.59 -10.73
C VAL A 274 35.57 14.90 -9.54
N GLU A 275 36.61 15.50 -8.98
CA GLU A 275 37.35 14.90 -7.86
C GLU A 275 36.61 15.02 -6.54
N ASN A 276 36.13 16.21 -6.20
CA ASN A 276 35.60 16.53 -4.87
C ASN A 276 34.28 17.32 -4.92
N ILE A 277 33.63 17.45 -3.76
CA ILE A 277 32.33 18.15 -3.64
C ILE A 277 32.43 19.65 -3.99
N PRO A 278 33.43 20.41 -3.53
CA PRO A 278 33.61 21.80 -3.96
C PRO A 278 33.67 21.98 -5.48
N GLU A 279 34.37 21.07 -6.18
CA GLU A 279 34.43 21.07 -7.64
C GLU A 279 33.06 20.81 -8.30
N CYS A 280 32.15 20.06 -7.67
CA CYS A 280 30.79 19.90 -8.19
C CYS A 280 30.09 21.26 -8.29
N TYR A 281 30.19 22.08 -7.25
CA TYR A 281 29.57 23.41 -7.22
C TYR A 281 30.32 24.41 -8.10
N HIS A 282 31.65 24.31 -8.19
CA HIS A 282 32.43 25.11 -9.11
C HIS A 282 32.04 24.82 -10.58
N ALA A 283 31.95 23.53 -10.94
CA ALA A 283 31.47 23.11 -12.25
C ALA A 283 30.05 23.61 -12.56
N LEU A 284 29.15 23.57 -11.57
CA LEU A 284 27.79 24.12 -11.71
C LEU A 284 27.83 25.62 -12.07
N GLY A 285 28.65 26.40 -11.37
CA GLY A 285 28.83 27.83 -11.63
C GLY A 285 29.38 28.11 -13.02
N VAL A 286 30.39 27.35 -13.46
CA VAL A 286 30.97 27.45 -14.81
C VAL A 286 29.92 27.13 -15.88
N ILE A 287 29.11 26.09 -15.67
CA ILE A 287 28.03 25.70 -16.58
C ILE A 287 26.98 26.80 -16.70
N HIS A 288 26.52 27.36 -15.58
CA HIS A 288 25.50 28.43 -15.59
C HIS A 288 26.01 29.76 -16.15
N GLY A 289 27.33 30.02 -16.06
CA GLY A 289 27.96 31.15 -16.73
C GLY A 289 28.11 30.97 -18.26
N ALA A 290 28.12 29.72 -18.74
CA ALA A 290 28.29 29.39 -20.14
C ALA A 290 26.97 29.14 -20.89
N TRP A 291 25.98 28.56 -20.21
CA TRP A 291 24.67 28.22 -20.75
C TRP A 291 23.56 28.62 -19.80
N THR A 292 22.47 29.17 -20.34
CA THR A 292 21.31 29.60 -19.56
C THR A 292 20.61 28.39 -18.92
N PRO A 293 20.51 28.31 -17.58
CA PRO A 293 19.82 27.23 -16.90
C PRO A 293 18.31 27.45 -16.83
N LEU A 294 17.56 26.35 -16.74
CA LEU A 294 16.14 26.38 -16.42
C LEU A 294 15.95 26.26 -14.90
N GLN A 295 15.55 27.35 -14.26
CA GLN A 295 15.57 27.49 -12.78
C GLN A 295 14.79 26.40 -12.04
N GLU A 296 13.62 26.00 -12.56
CA GLU A 296 12.76 24.97 -11.95
C GLU A 296 13.35 23.55 -12.02
N ARG A 297 14.45 23.36 -12.76
CA ARG A 297 15.08 22.06 -13.01
C ARG A 297 16.48 21.93 -12.41
N ILE A 298 16.85 22.84 -11.52
CA ILE A 298 18.08 22.73 -10.73
C ILE A 298 17.75 21.93 -9.47
N LYS A 299 18.46 20.82 -9.23
CA LYS A 299 18.26 19.97 -8.05
C LYS A 299 19.60 19.61 -7.43
N ASP A 300 19.72 19.89 -6.14
CA ASP A 300 20.88 19.54 -5.34
C ASP A 300 20.60 18.29 -4.52
N TYR A 301 20.99 17.12 -5.07
CA TYR A 301 20.95 15.86 -4.33
C TYR A 301 22.24 15.60 -3.54
N ILE A 302 23.21 16.51 -3.54
CA ILE A 302 24.39 16.40 -2.68
C ILE A 302 24.01 16.87 -1.26
N ALA A 303 23.38 18.04 -1.16
CA ALA A 303 22.89 18.59 0.10
C ALA A 303 21.69 17.79 0.65
N SER A 304 20.82 17.29 -0.24
CA SER A 304 19.65 16.48 0.10
C SER A 304 19.70 15.12 -0.61
N PRO A 305 20.49 14.14 -0.13
CA PRO A 305 20.59 12.82 -0.74
C PRO A 305 19.24 12.12 -0.83
N LYS A 306 19.05 11.32 -1.89
CA LYS A 306 17.88 10.45 -1.97
C LYS A 306 17.99 9.30 -0.95
N SER A 307 16.86 8.65 -0.66
CA SER A 307 16.81 7.51 0.25
C SER A 307 17.68 6.33 -0.15
N ASN A 308 17.91 6.14 -1.44
CA ASN A 308 18.80 5.11 -1.98
C ASN A 308 20.29 5.48 -1.91
N GLY A 309 20.65 6.56 -1.20
CA GLY A 309 22.02 7.08 -1.10
C GLY A 309 22.48 7.87 -2.33
N TYR A 310 21.61 8.10 -3.32
CA TYR A 310 21.98 8.81 -4.55
C TYR A 310 22.30 10.28 -4.29
N GLN A 311 23.47 10.71 -4.75
CA GLN A 311 23.97 12.08 -4.69
C GLN A 311 24.46 12.56 -6.07
N SER A 312 24.01 13.74 -6.48
CA SER A 312 24.43 14.43 -7.70
C SER A 312 23.78 15.82 -7.79
N LEU A 313 24.43 16.77 -8.43
CA LEU A 313 23.80 18.02 -8.87
C LEU A 313 23.18 17.81 -10.25
N HIS A 314 21.90 18.12 -10.39
CA HIS A 314 21.21 18.07 -11.67
C HIS A 314 20.87 19.49 -12.10
N THR A 315 21.19 19.83 -13.35
CA THR A 315 20.78 21.09 -13.97
C THR A 315 20.35 20.83 -15.40
N THR A 316 19.31 21.53 -15.86
CA THR A 316 18.92 21.52 -17.28
C THR A 316 19.29 22.86 -17.90
N VAL A 317 20.02 22.83 -19.02
CA VAL A 317 20.48 24.04 -19.72
C VAL A 317 20.06 24.03 -21.19
N PHE A 318 19.98 25.21 -21.80
CA PHE A 318 19.81 25.35 -23.25
C PHE A 318 21.15 25.11 -23.95
N GLY A 319 21.22 24.05 -24.75
CA GLY A 319 22.39 23.70 -25.55
C GLY A 319 22.28 24.12 -27.02
N PRO A 320 23.16 23.58 -27.88
CA PRO A 320 23.15 23.85 -29.31
C PRO A 320 21.77 23.60 -29.94
N ARG A 321 21.41 24.42 -30.95
CA ARG A 321 20.15 24.30 -31.70
C ARG A 321 18.87 24.43 -30.84
N GLY A 322 18.96 25.06 -29.66
CA GLY A 322 17.82 25.26 -28.76
C GLY A 322 17.34 23.99 -28.05
N THR A 323 18.13 22.91 -28.10
CA THR A 323 17.83 21.65 -27.42
C THR A 323 18.14 21.74 -25.93
N LEU A 324 17.36 21.04 -25.11
CA LEU A 324 17.58 21.01 -23.66
C LEU A 324 18.52 19.86 -23.30
N PHE A 325 19.55 20.16 -22.50
CA PHE A 325 20.49 19.16 -21.99
C PHE A 325 20.37 19.05 -20.48
N GLU A 326 20.19 17.81 -19.99
CA GLU A 326 20.27 17.49 -18.57
C GLU A 326 21.73 17.15 -18.21
N ILE A 327 22.37 17.98 -17.38
CA ILE A 327 23.75 17.78 -16.93
C ILE A 327 23.72 17.27 -15.48
N GLN A 328 24.40 16.14 -15.24
CA GLN A 328 24.56 15.50 -13.93
C GLN A 328 26.01 15.63 -13.49
N ILE A 329 26.25 16.35 -12.41
CA ILE A 329 27.59 16.59 -11.85
C ILE A 329 27.71 15.79 -10.55
N ARG A 330 28.78 15.02 -10.40
CA ARG A 330 29.05 14.23 -9.19
C ARG A 330 30.53 13.82 -9.11
N THR A 331 30.97 13.41 -7.92
CA THR A 331 32.32 12.86 -7.75
C THR A 331 32.41 11.41 -8.25
N ARG A 332 33.63 10.88 -8.39
CA ARG A 332 33.86 9.45 -8.70
C ARG A 332 33.28 8.53 -7.62
N GLU A 333 33.37 8.91 -6.35
CA GLU A 333 32.78 8.18 -5.22
C GLU A 333 31.25 8.17 -5.31
N MET A 334 30.63 9.35 -5.46
CA MET A 334 29.18 9.47 -5.65
C MET A 334 28.69 8.71 -6.89
N HIS A 335 29.51 8.63 -7.94
CA HIS A 335 29.21 7.81 -9.11
C HIS A 335 29.17 6.32 -8.76
N ARG A 336 30.16 5.80 -8.04
CA ARG A 336 30.18 4.40 -7.59
C ARG A 336 28.98 4.08 -6.72
N THR A 337 28.67 4.91 -5.72
CA THR A 337 27.46 4.75 -4.88
C THR A 337 26.18 4.84 -5.70
N ALA A 338 26.13 5.68 -6.73
CA ALA A 338 24.93 5.79 -7.55
C ALA A 338 24.72 4.62 -8.54
N GLU A 339 25.76 3.92 -8.99
CA GLU A 339 25.59 2.75 -9.87
C GLU A 339 25.43 1.46 -9.06
N TYR A 340 26.22 1.32 -7.98
CA TYR A 340 26.33 0.08 -7.21
C TYR A 340 25.65 0.16 -5.82
N GLY A 341 25.18 1.32 -5.40
CA GLY A 341 24.39 1.46 -4.17
C GLY A 341 25.10 0.94 -2.93
N ILE A 342 24.40 0.08 -2.18
CA ILE A 342 24.91 -0.56 -0.97
C ILE A 342 26.15 -1.44 -1.23
N ALA A 343 26.32 -1.96 -2.44
CA ALA A 343 27.49 -2.77 -2.80
C ALA A 343 28.78 -1.96 -2.73
N ALA A 344 28.76 -0.68 -3.11
CA ALA A 344 29.93 0.21 -3.02
C ALA A 344 30.33 0.51 -1.57
N HIS A 345 29.36 0.59 -0.65
CA HIS A 345 29.62 0.87 0.77
C HIS A 345 30.20 -0.32 1.53
N TRP A 346 29.91 -1.56 1.11
CA TRP A 346 30.47 -2.77 1.74
C TRP A 346 31.97 -2.91 1.52
N VAL A 347 32.47 -2.56 0.33
CA VAL A 347 33.91 -2.53 0.04
C VAL A 347 34.65 -1.61 1.01
N TYR A 348 34.04 -0.48 1.39
CA TYR A 348 34.64 0.53 2.26
C TYR A 348 34.60 0.20 3.77
N LYS A 349 33.75 -0.75 4.19
CA LYS A 349 33.66 -1.16 5.61
C LYS A 349 34.90 -1.93 6.07
N ALA A 350 35.69 -2.48 5.13
CA ALA A 350 37.02 -3.02 5.42
C ALA A 350 37.99 -1.96 5.98
N GLU A 351 37.70 -0.66 5.82
CA GLU A 351 38.53 0.47 6.28
C GLU A 351 37.91 1.32 7.42
N GLY A 352 36.80 0.86 8.04
CA GLY A 352 36.44 1.26 9.41
C GLY A 352 35.58 2.52 9.65
N LYS A 353 34.90 3.13 8.65
CA LYS A 353 34.11 4.37 8.87
C LYS A 353 32.65 4.44 8.36
N GLY A 354 32.02 3.33 7.93
CA GLY A 354 30.75 3.36 7.17
C GLY A 354 29.45 2.84 7.81
N GLY A 355 29.25 2.91 9.13
CA GLY A 355 28.14 2.21 9.81
C GLY A 355 26.71 2.77 9.61
N LYS A 356 26.54 4.07 9.34
CA LYS A 356 25.22 4.74 9.50
C LYS A 356 24.24 4.58 8.34
N ASP A 357 24.69 4.45 7.10
CA ASP A 357 23.79 4.38 5.94
C ASP A 357 23.19 2.98 5.73
N LEU A 358 23.95 1.91 6.00
CA LEU A 358 23.45 0.53 5.98
C LEU A 358 22.31 0.34 6.98
N ASP A 359 22.44 0.90 8.19
CA ASP A 359 21.39 0.85 9.21
C ASP A 359 20.10 1.57 8.77
N ARG A 360 20.20 2.63 7.95
CA ARG A 360 19.02 3.33 7.41
C ARG A 360 18.26 2.48 6.40
N HIS A 361 18.96 1.79 5.49
CA HIS A 361 18.33 0.86 4.56
C HIS A 361 17.72 -0.34 5.28
N LEU A 362 18.41 -0.88 6.28
CA LEU A 362 17.91 -1.98 7.12
C LEU A 362 16.75 -1.55 8.03
N ALA A 363 16.66 -0.29 8.43
CA ALA A 363 15.56 0.22 9.25
C ALA A 363 14.21 0.09 8.55
N TRP A 364 14.15 0.33 7.24
CA TRP A 364 12.93 0.09 6.45
C TRP A 364 12.53 -1.40 6.47
N PHE A 365 13.49 -2.31 6.29
CA PHE A 365 13.20 -3.76 6.38
C PHE A 365 12.68 -4.16 7.76
N ARG A 366 13.29 -3.64 8.83
CA ARG A 366 12.80 -3.88 10.20
C ARG A 366 11.36 -3.40 10.38
N GLN A 367 11.00 -2.25 9.81
CA GLN A 367 9.61 -1.75 9.84
C GLN A 367 8.65 -2.65 9.06
N VAL A 368 9.03 -3.15 7.88
CA VAL A 368 8.20 -4.09 7.11
C VAL A 368 8.03 -5.41 7.88
N LEU A 369 9.07 -5.89 8.56
CA LEU A 369 9.01 -7.07 9.42
C LEU A 369 8.19 -6.84 10.69
N GLU A 370 8.18 -5.63 11.26
CA GLU A 370 7.33 -5.31 12.42
C GLU A 370 5.83 -5.41 12.10
N LEU A 371 5.43 -5.05 10.87
CA LEU A 371 4.02 -5.19 10.41
C LEU A 371 3.56 -6.65 10.42
N GLN A 372 4.50 -7.59 10.31
CA GLN A 372 4.25 -9.03 10.28
C GLN A 372 3.76 -9.61 11.63
N LEU A 373 4.16 -9.01 12.76
CA LEU A 373 3.91 -9.59 14.08
C LEU A 373 2.42 -9.54 14.47
N ASP A 374 1.59 -8.79 13.75
CA ASP A 374 0.17 -8.53 14.08
C ASP A 374 -0.86 -9.44 13.35
N GLY A 375 -0.44 -10.55 12.73
CA GLY A 375 -1.37 -11.62 12.28
C GLY A 375 -2.15 -11.34 10.98
N GLU A 376 -1.47 -10.87 9.92
CA GLU A 376 -2.10 -10.52 8.64
C GLU A 376 -2.26 -11.70 7.66
N THR A 377 -3.23 -11.58 6.75
CA THR A 377 -3.35 -12.50 5.60
C THR A 377 -2.22 -12.26 4.60
N PRO A 378 -1.72 -13.30 3.90
CA PRO A 378 -0.62 -13.18 2.94
C PRO A 378 -0.82 -12.11 1.86
N ASP A 379 -2.05 -11.92 1.37
CA ASP A 379 -2.36 -10.93 0.34
C ASP A 379 -2.19 -9.48 0.83
N GLN A 380 -2.58 -9.21 2.08
CA GLN A 380 -2.44 -7.88 2.67
C GLN A 380 -0.96 -7.51 2.81
N PHE A 381 -0.13 -8.47 3.20
CA PHE A 381 1.32 -8.28 3.28
C PHE A 381 1.93 -7.89 1.92
N LEU A 382 1.57 -8.57 0.83
CA LEU A 382 2.06 -8.24 -0.50
C LEU A 382 1.61 -6.85 -0.97
N GLU A 383 0.35 -6.49 -0.68
CA GLU A 383 -0.17 -5.16 -1.00
C GLU A 383 0.62 -4.07 -0.27
N PHE A 384 0.90 -4.27 1.03
CA PHE A 384 1.70 -3.33 1.81
C PHE A 384 3.14 -3.23 1.32
N LEU A 385 3.77 -4.36 1.03
CA LEU A 385 5.13 -4.40 0.50
C LEU A 385 5.22 -3.64 -0.83
N LYS A 386 4.27 -3.86 -1.75
CA LYS A 386 4.20 -3.13 -3.01
C LYS A 386 4.03 -1.63 -2.76
N LEU A 387 3.04 -1.22 -1.96
CA LEU A 387 2.78 0.20 -1.70
C LEU A 387 4.01 0.95 -1.19
N ASP A 388 4.79 0.33 -0.30
CA ASP A 388 6.03 0.94 0.23
C ASP A 388 7.18 0.92 -0.78
N LEU A 389 7.27 -0.10 -1.65
CA LEU A 389 8.34 -0.22 -2.66
C LEU A 389 8.22 0.78 -3.82
N TYR A 390 7.00 1.18 -4.20
CA TYR A 390 6.76 1.98 -5.41
C TYR A 390 6.72 3.50 -5.20
N GLN A 391 6.60 4.00 -3.97
CA GLN A 391 6.35 5.42 -3.76
C GLN A 391 7.64 6.24 -3.79
N ASP A 392 7.68 7.24 -4.68
CA ASP A 392 8.68 8.31 -4.63
C ASP A 392 8.65 8.93 -3.23
N GLU A 393 9.79 9.28 -2.62
CA GLU A 393 9.79 9.85 -1.27
C GLU A 393 9.88 11.37 -1.26
N ILE A 394 9.29 11.95 -0.21
CA ILE A 394 9.40 13.34 0.19
C ILE A 394 10.10 13.40 1.56
N PHE A 395 10.87 14.45 1.75
CA PHE A 395 11.55 14.78 3.00
C PHE A 395 10.78 15.90 3.66
N VAL A 396 10.29 15.66 4.86
CA VAL A 396 9.58 16.64 5.68
C VAL A 396 10.32 16.85 6.99
N PHE A 397 10.28 18.08 7.49
CA PHE A 397 11.02 18.47 8.68
C PHE A 397 10.10 18.42 9.91
N THR A 398 10.64 17.95 11.04
CA THR A 398 10.04 18.20 12.35
C THR A 398 10.31 19.65 12.76
N PRO A 399 9.56 20.21 13.73
CA PRO A 399 9.85 21.55 14.26
C PRO A 399 11.24 21.66 14.89
N ASN A 400 11.85 20.53 15.28
CA ASN A 400 13.19 20.47 15.86
C ASN A 400 14.30 20.39 14.78
N GLY A 401 13.94 20.31 13.50
CA GLY A 401 14.88 20.19 12.39
C GLY A 401 15.24 18.76 11.99
N ASP A 402 14.62 17.74 12.60
CA ASP A 402 14.83 16.35 12.20
C ASP A 402 14.15 16.08 10.85
N VAL A 403 14.81 15.31 9.99
CA VAL A 403 14.28 14.94 8.68
C VAL A 403 13.54 13.60 8.77
N ILE A 404 12.27 13.61 8.40
CA ILE A 404 11.44 12.40 8.29
C ILE A 404 11.16 12.13 6.81
N GLN A 405 11.37 10.88 6.43
CA GLN A 405 11.12 10.38 5.08
C GLN A 405 9.72 9.79 5.02
N LEU A 406 8.93 10.26 4.07
CA LEU A 406 7.58 9.77 3.81
C LEU A 406 7.41 9.55 2.31
N PRO A 407 6.48 8.70 1.89
CA PRO A 407 6.18 8.61 0.49
C PRO A 407 5.44 9.85 -0.03
N LYS A 408 5.53 10.08 -1.33
CA LYS A 408 4.89 11.19 -2.04
C LYS A 408 3.39 11.02 -2.00
N GLY A 409 2.69 12.11 -1.67
CA GLY A 409 1.25 12.08 -1.41
C GLY A 409 0.93 11.68 0.03
N ALA A 410 1.92 11.43 0.89
CA ALA A 410 1.70 11.24 2.32
C ALA A 410 1.01 12.46 2.94
N THR A 411 0.20 12.17 3.94
CA THR A 411 -0.58 13.16 4.69
C THR A 411 0.04 13.45 6.06
N PRO A 412 -0.40 14.51 6.76
CA PRO A 412 -0.03 14.71 8.16
C PRO A 412 -0.32 13.52 9.07
N ILE A 413 -1.32 12.68 8.74
CA ILE A 413 -1.61 11.45 9.49
C ILE A 413 -0.45 10.46 9.32
N ASP A 414 0.01 10.25 8.09
CA ASP A 414 1.18 9.41 7.80
C ASP A 414 2.42 9.89 8.55
N PHE A 415 2.66 11.21 8.58
CA PHE A 415 3.75 11.81 9.35
C PHE A 415 3.63 11.52 10.85
N ALA A 416 2.45 11.66 11.43
CA ALA A 416 2.24 11.41 12.85
C ALA A 416 2.54 9.94 13.23
N PHE A 417 2.12 8.98 12.41
CA PHE A 417 2.41 7.55 12.61
C PHE A 417 3.88 7.17 12.31
N ALA A 418 4.56 7.92 11.45
CA ALA A 418 5.99 7.76 11.19
C ALA A 418 6.85 8.25 12.37
N VAL A 419 6.46 9.36 13.01
CA VAL A 419 7.12 9.85 14.23
C VAL A 419 6.91 8.87 15.38
N HIS A 420 5.65 8.57 15.72
CA HIS A 420 5.32 7.66 16.81
C HIS A 420 3.86 7.21 16.75
N THR A 421 3.59 5.91 16.99
CA THR A 421 2.22 5.37 16.92
C THR A 421 1.25 6.09 17.88
N GLN A 422 1.67 6.38 19.11
CA GLN A 422 0.84 7.14 20.06
C GLN A 422 0.55 8.58 19.59
N LEU A 423 1.47 9.21 18.85
CA LEU A 423 1.22 10.52 18.29
C LEU A 423 0.17 10.43 17.18
N GLY A 424 0.29 9.43 16.29
CA GLY A 424 -0.70 9.12 15.27
C GLY A 424 -2.10 8.88 15.84
N LEU A 425 -2.22 8.04 16.88
CA LEU A 425 -3.51 7.72 17.50
C LEU A 425 -4.21 8.93 18.15
N HIS A 426 -3.44 9.89 18.67
CA HIS A 426 -3.95 11.08 19.35
C HIS A 426 -3.88 12.35 18.49
N THR A 427 -3.80 12.21 17.17
CA THR A 427 -3.75 13.34 16.24
C THR A 427 -5.12 14.00 16.12
N GLN A 428 -5.21 15.30 16.44
CA GLN A 428 -6.42 16.11 16.26
C GLN A 428 -6.33 16.99 15.00
N GLY A 429 -5.14 17.53 14.74
CA GLY A 429 -4.90 18.43 13.62
C GLY A 429 -3.41 18.54 13.32
N ALA A 430 -3.07 19.28 12.26
CA ALA A 430 -1.70 19.50 11.86
C ALA A 430 -1.47 20.95 11.43
N ARG A 431 -0.25 21.42 11.64
CA ARG A 431 0.27 22.66 11.06
C ARG A 431 1.41 22.34 10.11
N VAL A 432 1.38 22.97 8.94
CA VAL A 432 2.44 22.87 7.94
C VAL A 432 2.99 24.27 7.71
N ASN A 433 4.30 24.45 7.91
CA ASN A 433 4.99 25.75 7.86
C ASN A 433 4.29 26.82 8.73
N GLY A 434 3.85 26.42 9.93
CA GLY A 434 3.17 27.29 10.90
C GLY A 434 1.69 27.58 10.61
N ARG A 435 1.10 27.06 9.52
CA ARG A 435 -0.32 27.25 9.18
C ARG A 435 -1.12 25.97 9.42
N ILE A 436 -2.32 26.09 10.02
CA ILE A 436 -3.22 24.95 10.22
C ILE A 436 -3.69 24.42 8.85
N VAL A 437 -3.58 23.11 8.65
CA VAL A 437 -4.00 22.42 7.42
C VAL A 437 -4.93 21.25 7.75
N PRO A 438 -5.82 20.87 6.82
CA PRO A 438 -6.61 19.65 6.98
C PRO A 438 -5.71 18.41 6.96
N LEU A 439 -6.08 17.38 7.73
CA LEU A 439 -5.35 16.12 7.83
C LEU A 439 -5.30 15.33 6.51
N SER A 440 -6.18 15.64 5.55
CA SER A 440 -6.23 15.01 4.23
C SER A 440 -5.31 15.66 3.20
N ARG A 441 -4.67 16.79 3.51
CA ARG A 441 -3.76 17.48 2.59
C ARG A 441 -2.49 16.66 2.39
N GLU A 442 -2.07 16.53 1.13
CA GLU A 442 -0.77 15.94 0.80
C GLU A 442 0.39 16.88 1.17
N LEU A 443 1.43 16.31 1.79
CA LEU A 443 2.67 16.98 2.16
C LEU A 443 3.59 17.14 0.96
N ARG A 444 4.37 18.22 0.96
CA ARG A 444 5.38 18.50 -0.08
C ARG A 444 6.79 18.42 0.51
N ASN A 445 7.75 18.26 -0.38
CA ASN A 445 9.15 18.20 -0.02
C ASN A 445 9.60 19.50 0.66
N SER A 446 10.42 19.37 1.69
CA SER A 446 10.97 20.46 2.51
C SER A 446 9.94 21.27 3.31
N GLU A 447 8.73 20.75 3.53
CA GLU A 447 7.76 21.35 4.45
C GLU A 447 8.04 20.95 5.90
N THR A 448 7.84 21.87 6.84
CA THR A 448 7.90 21.60 8.29
C THR A 448 6.52 21.24 8.79
N VAL A 449 6.38 20.09 9.45
CA VAL A 449 5.10 19.55 9.92
C VAL A 449 5.08 19.49 11.44
N GLU A 450 4.07 20.09 12.05
CA GLU A 450 3.80 20.07 13.49
C GLU A 450 2.44 19.39 13.72
N ILE A 451 2.39 18.37 14.57
CA ILE A 451 1.16 17.64 14.89
C ILE A 451 0.55 18.17 16.18
N ILE A 452 -0.73 18.55 16.11
CA ILE A 452 -1.51 18.96 17.26
C ILE A 452 -2.17 17.71 17.83
N ARG A 453 -1.75 17.31 19.03
CA ARG A 453 -2.29 16.15 19.75
C ARG A 453 -3.35 16.55 20.77
N ALA A 454 -4.37 15.72 20.95
CA ALA A 454 -5.34 15.85 22.03
C ALA A 454 -5.56 14.49 22.73
N PRO A 455 -5.61 14.42 24.06
CA PRO A 455 -5.83 13.16 24.79
C PRO A 455 -7.16 12.46 24.44
N SER A 456 -8.17 13.21 23.98
CA SER A 456 -9.48 12.71 23.54
C SER A 456 -9.53 12.39 22.04
N ALA A 457 -8.55 12.79 21.25
CA ALA A 457 -8.53 12.48 19.82
C ALA A 457 -8.32 10.97 19.61
N ARG A 458 -9.06 10.43 18.65
CA ARG A 458 -9.07 9.02 18.25
C ARG A 458 -9.11 8.92 16.72
N PRO A 459 -8.52 7.86 16.12
CA PRO A 459 -8.63 7.62 14.70
C PRO A 459 -10.10 7.42 14.26
N SER A 460 -10.46 7.92 13.08
CA SER A 460 -11.76 7.65 12.46
C SER A 460 -11.61 6.72 11.25
N ARG A 461 -12.72 6.11 10.80
CA ARG A 461 -12.71 5.26 9.58
C ARG A 461 -12.34 6.07 8.33
N ASP A 462 -12.67 7.36 8.29
CA ASP A 462 -12.38 8.25 7.16
C ASP A 462 -10.87 8.42 6.93
N TRP A 463 -10.05 8.27 7.98
CA TRP A 463 -8.58 8.35 7.83
C TRP A 463 -8.04 7.27 6.89
N LEU A 464 -8.69 6.10 6.81
CA LEU A 464 -8.27 5.02 5.92
C LEU A 464 -8.33 5.42 4.44
N ALA A 465 -9.18 6.38 4.07
CA ALA A 465 -9.28 6.91 2.71
C ALA A 465 -8.14 7.90 2.36
N HIS A 466 -7.57 8.55 3.37
CA HIS A 466 -6.57 9.61 3.18
C HIS A 466 -5.13 9.14 3.41
N VAL A 467 -4.94 8.14 4.27
CA VAL A 467 -3.64 7.58 4.62
C VAL A 467 -3.03 6.84 3.44
N ARG A 468 -1.75 7.12 3.15
CA ARG A 468 -1.02 6.49 2.04
C ARG A 468 -0.10 5.36 2.48
N THR A 469 0.51 5.47 3.67
CA THR A 469 1.49 4.50 4.15
C THR A 469 0.84 3.21 4.65
N GLY A 470 1.49 2.07 4.41
CA GLY A 470 1.02 0.77 4.92
C GLY A 470 0.97 0.75 6.45
N ARG A 471 2.01 1.29 7.11
CA ARG A 471 2.12 1.36 8.57
C ARG A 471 0.97 2.11 9.23
N ALA A 472 0.65 3.33 8.78
CA ALA A 472 -0.44 4.10 9.37
C ALA A 472 -1.79 3.42 9.13
N ARG A 473 -2.02 2.89 7.92
CA ARG A 473 -3.27 2.20 7.57
C ARG A 473 -3.48 0.97 8.46
N HIS A 474 -2.44 0.18 8.67
CA HIS A 474 -2.45 -0.98 9.57
C HIS A 474 -2.78 -0.57 11.01
N LYS A 475 -2.03 0.36 11.59
CA LYS A 475 -2.25 0.78 12.99
C LYS A 475 -3.64 1.40 13.22
N ILE A 476 -4.19 2.09 12.24
CA ILE A 476 -5.58 2.60 12.29
C ILE A 476 -6.57 1.44 12.24
N ARG A 477 -6.42 0.46 11.33
CA ARG A 477 -7.30 -0.72 11.26
C ARG A 477 -7.24 -1.55 12.53
N GLN A 478 -6.04 -1.78 13.07
CA GLN A 478 -5.83 -2.50 14.33
C GLN A 478 -6.57 -1.80 15.48
N TRP A 479 -6.41 -0.48 15.59
CA TRP A 479 -7.09 0.30 16.61
C TRP A 479 -8.62 0.26 16.46
N LEU A 480 -9.15 0.43 15.25
CA LEU A 480 -10.58 0.37 14.97
C LEU A 480 -11.18 -1.00 15.33
N ARG A 481 -10.48 -2.10 15.01
CA ARG A 481 -10.92 -3.46 15.39
C ARG A 481 -10.98 -3.64 16.89
N LEU A 482 -9.99 -3.16 17.63
CA LEU A 482 -9.95 -3.25 19.10
C LEU A 482 -11.06 -2.39 19.75
N GLU A 483 -11.32 -1.20 19.21
CA GLU A 483 -12.40 -0.31 19.67
C GLU A 483 -13.78 -0.94 19.43
N GLU A 484 -14.00 -1.48 18.22
CA GLU A 484 -15.22 -2.21 17.85
C GLU A 484 -15.42 -3.44 18.76
N GLN A 485 -14.37 -4.22 19.00
CA GLN A 485 -14.43 -5.39 19.87
C GLN A 485 -14.81 -5.04 21.32
N LYS A 486 -14.23 -3.97 21.90
CA LYS A 486 -14.62 -3.49 23.24
C LYS A 486 -16.09 -3.09 23.30
N THR A 487 -16.56 -2.41 22.26
CA THR A 487 -17.96 -2.01 22.14
C THR A 487 -18.86 -3.24 22.05
N PHE A 488 -18.51 -4.23 21.23
CA PHE A 488 -19.26 -5.49 21.12
C PHE A 488 -19.26 -6.30 22.41
N ILE A 489 -18.15 -6.34 23.15
CA ILE A 489 -18.11 -7.00 24.47
C ILE A 489 -19.11 -6.36 25.41
N THR A 490 -19.15 -5.02 25.46
CA THR A 490 -20.03 -4.28 26.37
C THR A 490 -21.50 -4.50 26.01
N VAL A 491 -21.83 -4.38 24.72
CA VAL A 491 -23.18 -4.61 24.20
C VAL A 491 -23.60 -6.07 24.38
N GLY A 492 -22.69 -7.03 24.14
CA GLY A 492 -22.96 -8.45 24.31
C GLY A 492 -23.18 -8.86 25.76
N GLN A 493 -22.45 -8.25 26.71
CA GLN A 493 -22.71 -8.42 28.14
C GLN A 493 -24.11 -7.92 28.52
N GLU A 494 -24.52 -6.74 28.03
CA GLU A 494 -25.86 -6.21 28.30
C GLU A 494 -26.97 -7.08 27.70
N ILE A 495 -26.77 -7.59 26.47
CA ILE A 495 -27.70 -8.50 25.80
C ILE A 495 -27.84 -9.80 26.60
N LEU A 496 -26.72 -10.39 27.02
CA LEU A 496 -26.71 -11.63 27.79
C LEU A 496 -27.38 -11.44 29.16
N ASP A 497 -27.02 -10.39 29.90
CA ASP A 497 -27.61 -10.08 31.20
C ASP A 497 -29.13 -9.85 31.10
N ARG A 498 -29.59 -9.17 30.05
CA ARG A 498 -31.02 -8.92 29.81
C ARG A 498 -31.77 -10.22 29.54
N GLU A 499 -31.20 -11.09 28.72
CA GLU A 499 -31.84 -12.34 28.31
C GLU A 499 -31.84 -13.38 29.44
N LEU A 500 -30.77 -13.47 30.23
CA LEU A 500 -30.74 -14.30 31.46
C LEU A 500 -31.79 -13.86 32.48
N ARG A 501 -31.95 -12.54 32.68
CA ARG A 501 -33.00 -11.98 33.55
C ARG A 501 -34.41 -12.32 33.07
N ARG A 502 -34.65 -12.24 31.75
CA ARG A 502 -35.94 -12.64 31.15
C ARG A 502 -36.29 -14.10 31.42
N ARG A 503 -35.27 -14.98 31.41
CA ARG A 503 -35.43 -16.42 31.65
C ARG A 503 -35.37 -16.81 33.14
N LYS A 504 -35.33 -15.82 34.06
CA LYS A 504 -35.16 -16.04 35.52
C LYS A 504 -33.93 -16.90 35.87
N HIS A 505 -32.92 -16.91 35.01
CA HIS A 505 -31.68 -17.65 35.23
C HIS A 505 -30.70 -16.80 36.05
N ALA A 506 -29.93 -17.43 36.94
CA ALA A 506 -28.84 -16.75 37.62
C ALA A 506 -27.77 -16.30 36.62
N ARG A 507 -26.96 -15.29 36.98
CA ARG A 507 -25.78 -14.92 36.19
C ARG A 507 -24.91 -16.15 35.99
N LEU A 508 -24.41 -16.32 34.77
CA LEU A 508 -23.53 -17.43 34.45
C LEU A 508 -22.26 -17.35 35.28
N THR A 509 -21.82 -18.48 35.80
CA THR A 509 -20.54 -18.59 36.52
C THR A 509 -19.37 -18.63 35.54
N ASP A 510 -18.17 -18.27 36.01
CA ASP A 510 -16.95 -18.33 35.17
C ASP A 510 -16.71 -19.74 34.60
N ALA A 511 -17.11 -20.78 35.34
CA ALA A 511 -17.03 -22.18 34.89
C ALA A 511 -18.05 -22.53 33.79
N GLU A 512 -19.21 -21.88 33.77
CA GLU A 512 -20.22 -22.03 32.70
C GLU A 512 -19.80 -21.28 31.45
N LEU A 513 -19.26 -20.07 31.61
CA LEU A 513 -18.65 -19.32 30.51
C LEU A 513 -17.51 -20.11 29.87
N ALA A 514 -16.61 -20.70 30.67
CA ALA A 514 -15.51 -21.52 30.17
C ALA A 514 -16.00 -22.74 29.35
N ARG A 515 -17.07 -23.42 29.79
CA ARG A 515 -17.70 -24.50 29.03
C ARG A 515 -18.27 -24.01 27.70
N GLY A 516 -18.91 -22.84 27.70
CA GLY A 516 -19.40 -22.20 26.47
C GLY A 516 -18.27 -21.84 25.51
N VAL A 517 -17.12 -21.38 26.03
CA VAL A 517 -15.93 -21.06 25.22
C VAL A 517 -15.41 -22.31 24.53
N GLU A 518 -15.27 -23.41 25.26
CA GLU A 518 -14.74 -24.67 24.74
C GLU A 518 -15.68 -25.32 23.71
N ALA A 519 -16.99 -25.35 24.01
CA ALA A 519 -18.01 -25.89 23.12
C ALA A 519 -18.15 -25.11 21.80
N LEU A 520 -18.01 -23.78 21.85
CA LEU A 520 -18.09 -22.90 20.67
C LEU A 520 -16.73 -22.66 20.00
N LYS A 521 -15.65 -23.29 20.52
CA LYS A 521 -14.27 -23.13 20.05
C LYS A 521 -13.82 -21.66 19.98
N LEU A 522 -14.18 -20.87 20.99
CA LEU A 522 -13.83 -19.45 21.08
C LEU A 522 -12.54 -19.26 21.90
N ASN A 523 -11.88 -18.10 21.72
CA ASN A 523 -10.61 -17.79 22.38
C ASN A 523 -10.80 -17.04 23.71
N GLY A 524 -11.69 -17.54 24.58
CA GLY A 524 -11.95 -16.97 25.91
C GLY A 524 -13.33 -16.33 26.08
N PRO A 525 -13.69 -15.95 27.32
CA PRO A 525 -15.03 -15.46 27.66
C PRO A 525 -15.36 -14.10 27.02
N ASP A 526 -14.36 -13.23 26.83
CA ASP A 526 -14.54 -11.95 26.12
C ASP A 526 -14.99 -12.14 24.66
N HIS A 527 -14.54 -13.22 24.01
CA HIS A 527 -14.98 -13.56 22.67
C HIS A 527 -16.45 -13.97 22.62
N ILE A 528 -16.99 -14.61 23.68
CA ILE A 528 -18.44 -14.89 23.75
C ILE A 528 -19.23 -13.59 23.73
N PHE A 529 -18.85 -12.62 24.58
CA PHE A 529 -19.54 -11.33 24.61
C PHE A 529 -19.38 -10.58 23.29
N ALA A 530 -18.19 -10.57 22.69
CA ALA A 530 -17.97 -9.96 21.39
C ALA A 530 -18.82 -10.62 20.28
N SER A 531 -18.93 -11.96 20.26
CA SER A 531 -19.72 -12.71 19.28
C SER A 531 -21.24 -12.52 19.48
N ILE A 532 -21.70 -12.36 20.72
CA ILE A 532 -23.10 -11.99 21.01
C ILE A 532 -23.38 -10.55 20.59
N GLY A 533 -22.46 -9.63 20.90
CA GLY A 533 -22.60 -8.21 20.55
C GLY A 533 -22.53 -7.95 19.04
N SER A 534 -21.77 -8.75 18.30
CA SER A 534 -21.72 -8.73 16.83
C SER A 534 -22.84 -9.53 16.17
N GLY A 535 -23.53 -10.40 16.91
CA GLY A 535 -24.64 -11.22 16.42
C GLY A 535 -24.22 -12.49 15.67
N ASP A 536 -22.95 -12.88 15.76
CA ASP A 536 -22.45 -14.15 15.21
C ASP A 536 -23.01 -15.36 15.99
N ILE A 537 -23.26 -15.17 17.30
CA ILE A 537 -23.81 -16.19 18.20
C ILE A 537 -25.00 -15.61 18.96
N THR A 538 -26.09 -16.37 19.01
CA THR A 538 -27.26 -16.02 19.81
C THR A 538 -27.11 -16.51 21.25
N VAL A 539 -27.75 -15.82 22.20
CA VAL A 539 -27.75 -16.25 23.62
C VAL A 539 -28.33 -17.68 23.77
N THR A 540 -29.29 -18.06 22.94
CA THR A 540 -29.87 -19.41 22.93
C THR A 540 -28.84 -20.47 22.48
N GLN A 541 -28.01 -20.18 21.48
CA GLN A 541 -26.94 -21.07 21.05
C GLN A 541 -25.86 -21.22 22.14
N LEU A 542 -25.52 -20.14 22.84
CA LEU A 542 -24.62 -20.20 24.00
C LEU A 542 -25.20 -21.08 25.11
N LEU A 543 -26.47 -20.91 25.47
CA LEU A 543 -27.10 -21.70 26.53
C LEU A 543 -27.23 -23.18 26.18
N LYS A 544 -27.54 -23.52 24.92
CA LYS A 544 -27.52 -24.91 24.43
C LYS A 544 -26.13 -25.53 24.48
N ALA A 545 -25.09 -24.73 24.22
CA ALA A 545 -23.71 -25.19 24.30
C ALA A 545 -23.25 -25.43 25.76
N ILE A 546 -23.74 -24.64 26.72
CA ILE A 546 -23.40 -24.77 28.15
C ILE A 546 -24.21 -25.89 28.83
N TYR A 547 -25.47 -26.06 28.44
CA TYR A 547 -26.40 -27.04 29.01
C TYR A 547 -27.01 -27.90 27.88
N PRO A 548 -26.34 -28.98 27.48
CA PRO A 548 -26.80 -29.87 26.40
C PRO A 548 -28.14 -30.57 26.69
N ASP A 549 -28.47 -30.74 27.98
CA ASP A 549 -29.66 -31.44 28.47
C ASP A 549 -30.88 -30.52 28.68
N LEU A 550 -30.86 -29.27 28.20
CA LEU A 550 -32.03 -28.39 28.21
C LEU A 550 -33.05 -28.83 27.15
N ASP A 551 -34.11 -29.51 27.58
CA ASP A 551 -35.25 -29.90 26.75
C ASP A 551 -35.88 -28.71 26.01
N GLU A 552 -36.27 -28.93 24.75
CA GLU A 552 -36.92 -27.93 23.88
C GLU A 552 -38.24 -27.35 24.45
N ALA A 553 -38.80 -27.98 25.49
CA ALA A 553 -40.04 -27.58 26.14
C ALA A 553 -39.89 -26.38 27.10
N ASP A 554 -38.71 -26.16 27.70
CA ASP A 554 -38.50 -25.05 28.65
C ASP A 554 -37.97 -23.76 27.98
N ALA A 555 -37.55 -23.85 26.71
CA ALA A 555 -37.16 -22.67 25.92
C ALA A 555 -38.37 -21.85 25.41
N ALA A 556 -39.60 -22.38 25.53
CA ALA A 556 -40.81 -21.78 24.97
C ALA A 556 -41.90 -21.40 26.00
N ALA A 557 -41.69 -21.59 27.31
CA ALA A 557 -42.75 -21.44 28.31
C ALA A 557 -42.46 -20.37 29.36
N LEU A 558 -42.88 -19.13 29.11
CA LEU A 558 -43.29 -18.18 30.17
C LEU A 558 -44.34 -17.22 29.59
N LYS A 559 -45.61 -17.63 29.63
CA LYS A 559 -46.72 -16.65 29.60
C LYS A 559 -46.68 -15.90 30.93
N PRO A 560 -46.65 -14.56 30.95
CA PRO A 560 -46.60 -13.81 32.21
C PRO A 560 -47.89 -14.02 33.01
N SER A 561 -47.74 -14.16 34.33
CA SER A 561 -48.84 -14.38 35.26
C SER A 561 -49.71 -13.12 35.44
N PRO A 562 -51.00 -13.25 35.83
CA PRO A 562 -51.91 -12.10 35.98
C PRO A 562 -51.45 -11.06 37.01
N ILE A 563 -50.53 -11.43 37.91
CA ILE A 563 -50.05 -10.59 39.02
C ILE A 563 -48.90 -9.67 38.58
N GLU A 564 -48.10 -10.06 37.57
CA GLU A 564 -47.06 -9.20 36.99
C GLU A 564 -47.67 -8.03 36.16
N ARG A 565 -48.86 -8.21 35.57
CA ARG A 565 -49.59 -7.16 34.82
C ARG A 565 -50.08 -6.00 35.69
N LEU A 566 -50.21 -6.20 37.01
CA LEU A 566 -50.66 -5.16 37.93
C LEU A 566 -49.49 -4.32 38.47
N ILE A 567 -48.32 -4.93 38.63
CA ILE A 567 -47.11 -4.26 39.13
C ILE A 567 -46.48 -3.39 38.02
N ASP A 568 -46.56 -3.82 36.75
CA ASP A 568 -46.14 -3.01 35.58
C ASP A 568 -47.05 -1.81 35.28
N ARG A 569 -48.31 -1.82 35.76
CA ARG A 569 -49.20 -0.63 35.67
C ARG A 569 -48.82 0.47 36.67
N MET A 570 -48.09 0.16 37.74
CA MET A 570 -47.67 1.14 38.76
C MET A 570 -46.25 1.68 38.56
N ARG A 571 -45.40 1.01 37.79
CA ARG A 571 -44.08 1.53 37.40
C ARG A 571 -44.19 2.16 36.01
N GLY A 572 -44.45 3.46 35.99
CA GLY A 572 -44.58 4.25 34.77
C GLY A 572 -43.39 4.06 33.79
N PRO A 573 -43.61 4.26 32.49
CA PRO A 573 -42.67 3.86 31.45
C PRO A 573 -41.44 4.77 31.41
N ARG A 574 -40.26 4.20 31.66
CA ARG A 574 -38.99 4.78 31.19
C ARG A 574 -38.72 4.28 29.77
N THR A 575 -39.16 5.10 28.83
CA THR A 575 -38.81 5.20 27.40
C THR A 575 -37.66 4.33 26.88
N SER A 576 -38.01 3.29 26.11
CA SER A 576 -37.36 2.98 24.83
C SER A 576 -38.46 2.89 23.78
N LYS A 577 -38.72 4.01 23.09
CA LYS A 577 -39.65 4.04 21.97
C LYS A 577 -39.00 3.32 20.79
N GLY A 578 -39.69 2.31 20.26
CA GLY A 578 -39.20 1.49 19.16
C GLY A 578 -40.18 0.36 18.86
N ILE A 579 -40.46 0.16 17.57
CA ILE A 579 -41.43 -0.77 16.99
C ILE A 579 -41.33 -2.17 17.62
N LYS A 580 -42.47 -2.75 18.00
CA LYS A 580 -42.55 -4.16 18.40
C LYS A 580 -42.44 -5.06 17.18
N ILE A 581 -41.38 -5.87 17.13
CA ILE A 581 -41.23 -6.94 16.16
C ILE A 581 -42.00 -8.16 16.68
N GLN A 582 -42.84 -8.80 15.86
CA GLN A 582 -43.43 -10.09 16.25
C GLN A 582 -42.29 -11.10 16.49
N GLY A 583 -42.14 -11.52 17.76
CA GLY A 583 -41.20 -12.58 18.15
C GLY A 583 -39.88 -12.14 18.80
N ALA A 584 -39.56 -10.84 18.88
CA ALA A 584 -38.34 -10.38 19.57
C ALA A 584 -38.44 -8.93 20.06
N ASP A 585 -38.83 -8.71 21.31
CA ASP A 585 -38.72 -7.42 21.98
C ASP A 585 -37.24 -7.12 22.30
N GLY A 586 -36.69 -5.99 21.82
CA GLY A 586 -35.39 -5.45 22.26
C GLY A 586 -34.21 -5.60 21.31
N LEU A 587 -34.45 -5.91 20.03
CA LEU A 587 -33.43 -5.83 18.98
C LEU A 587 -33.06 -4.36 18.69
N LEU A 588 -31.79 -4.10 18.41
CA LEU A 588 -31.33 -2.81 17.88
C LEU A 588 -31.90 -2.63 16.48
N VAL A 589 -32.93 -1.78 16.36
CA VAL A 589 -33.62 -1.49 15.12
C VAL A 589 -33.11 -0.15 14.57
N ARG A 590 -32.70 -0.15 13.30
CA ARG A 590 -32.25 1.06 12.61
C ARG A 590 -33.00 1.26 11.30
N TYR A 591 -33.47 2.48 11.06
CA TYR A 591 -34.07 2.85 9.78
C TYR A 591 -32.99 3.05 8.72
N ALA A 592 -33.15 2.40 7.56
CA ALA A 592 -32.20 2.50 6.47
C ALA A 592 -32.21 3.91 5.86
N GLN A 593 -31.02 4.49 5.66
CA GLN A 593 -30.86 5.82 5.07
C GLN A 593 -31.07 5.82 3.54
N CYS A 594 -31.07 4.64 2.90
CA CYS A 594 -31.29 4.53 1.46
C CYS A 594 -32.76 4.75 1.06
N CYS A 595 -33.71 4.26 1.86
CA CYS A 595 -35.15 4.33 1.55
C CYS A 595 -35.97 5.15 2.57
N GLN A 596 -35.39 5.49 3.72
CA GLN A 596 -35.98 6.35 4.76
C GLN A 596 -37.45 6.00 5.07
N PRO A 597 -37.72 4.78 5.58
CA PRO A 597 -39.08 4.32 5.82
C PRO A 597 -39.76 5.15 6.91
N VAL A 598 -41.03 5.50 6.70
CA VAL A 598 -41.86 6.23 7.67
C VAL A 598 -43.08 5.39 8.09
N PRO A 599 -43.68 5.66 9.26
CA PRO A 599 -44.89 4.96 9.69
C PRO A 599 -45.99 4.99 8.61
N GLY A 600 -46.44 3.79 8.21
CA GLY A 600 -47.41 3.58 7.13
C GLY A 600 -46.83 3.03 5.82
N ASP A 601 -45.51 3.07 5.63
CA ASP A 601 -44.86 2.38 4.50
C ASP A 601 -44.87 0.86 4.69
N GLN A 602 -45.00 0.06 3.64
CA GLN A 602 -44.71 -1.38 3.76
C GLN A 602 -43.20 -1.57 3.99
N VAL A 603 -42.84 -2.22 5.09
CA VAL A 603 -41.44 -2.37 5.50
C VAL A 603 -41.01 -3.82 5.63
N VAL A 604 -39.73 -4.05 5.37
CA VAL A 604 -39.06 -5.34 5.54
C VAL A 604 -37.85 -5.12 6.42
N GLY A 605 -37.73 -5.94 7.47
CA GLY A 605 -36.54 -6.02 8.29
C GLY A 605 -35.48 -6.89 7.63
N TYR A 606 -34.24 -6.44 7.65
CA TYR A 606 -33.09 -7.23 7.21
C TYR A 606 -32.07 -7.34 8.34
N VAL A 607 -31.71 -8.57 8.71
CA VAL A 607 -30.70 -8.84 9.74
C VAL A 607 -29.31 -8.56 9.17
N THR A 608 -28.67 -7.50 9.64
CA THR A 608 -27.32 -7.14 9.22
C THR A 608 -26.28 -7.81 10.12
N ARG A 609 -25.15 -8.25 9.55
CA ARG A 609 -24.01 -8.73 10.35
C ARG A 609 -23.45 -7.56 11.17
N GLY A 610 -23.51 -7.65 12.51
CA GLY A 610 -22.90 -6.66 13.40
C GLY A 610 -23.64 -5.34 13.65
N ARG A 611 -24.81 -5.08 13.04
CA ARG A 611 -25.51 -3.78 13.18
C ARG A 611 -27.01 -3.88 13.50
N GLY A 612 -27.50 -5.06 13.90
CA GLY A 612 -28.90 -5.28 14.26
C GLY A 612 -29.82 -5.40 13.03
N VAL A 613 -31.10 -5.07 13.21
CA VAL A 613 -32.11 -5.17 12.15
C VAL A 613 -32.24 -3.81 11.45
N SER A 614 -31.92 -3.79 10.15
CA SER A 614 -32.12 -2.63 9.29
C SER A 614 -33.53 -2.69 8.69
N ILE A 615 -34.35 -1.65 8.93
CA ILE A 615 -35.68 -1.53 8.34
C ILE A 615 -35.56 -0.87 6.98
N HIS A 616 -35.98 -1.58 5.94
CA HIS A 616 -36.09 -1.11 4.57
C HIS A 616 -37.56 -0.98 4.17
N ARG A 617 -37.85 -0.15 3.15
CA ARG A 617 -39.14 -0.19 2.46
C ARG A 617 -39.20 -1.42 1.57
N GLY A 618 -40.37 -2.05 1.43
CA GLY A 618 -40.54 -3.30 0.69
C GLY A 618 -40.10 -3.23 -0.78
N ASP A 619 -40.09 -2.05 -1.37
CA ASP A 619 -39.69 -1.75 -2.75
C ASP A 619 -38.29 -1.10 -2.87
N CYS A 620 -37.47 -1.14 -1.81
CA CYS A 620 -36.13 -0.57 -1.84
C CYS A 620 -35.22 -1.32 -2.84
N PRO A 621 -34.57 -0.66 -3.82
CA PRO A 621 -33.70 -1.31 -4.80
C PRO A 621 -32.51 -2.05 -4.15
N ASN A 622 -32.02 -1.54 -3.02
CA ASN A 622 -30.95 -2.19 -2.27
C ASN A 622 -31.36 -3.54 -1.65
N LEU A 623 -32.66 -3.84 -1.53
CA LEU A 623 -33.11 -5.18 -1.16
C LEU A 623 -32.85 -6.22 -2.26
N LEU A 624 -32.73 -5.80 -3.54
CA LEU A 624 -32.45 -6.70 -4.67
C LEU A 624 -31.04 -7.28 -4.60
N PHE A 625 -30.05 -6.49 -4.16
CA PHE A 625 -28.68 -6.97 -3.93
C PHE A 625 -28.56 -7.87 -2.68
N LEU A 626 -29.56 -7.85 -1.81
CA LEU A 626 -29.64 -8.63 -0.57
C LEU A 626 -30.51 -9.91 -0.73
N VAL A 627 -30.92 -10.26 -1.96
CA VAL A 627 -31.80 -11.41 -2.27
C VAL A 627 -31.16 -12.77 -2.01
N HIS A 628 -29.82 -12.87 -1.98
CA HIS A 628 -29.12 -14.16 -1.90
C HIS A 628 -29.22 -14.88 -0.54
N GLU A 629 -29.84 -14.29 0.48
CA GLU A 629 -30.04 -14.92 1.80
C GLU A 629 -31.46 -14.62 2.35
N PRO A 630 -32.50 -15.36 1.91
CA PRO A 630 -33.89 -15.11 2.31
C PRO A 630 -34.16 -15.31 3.81
N GLU A 631 -33.33 -16.11 4.49
CA GLU A 631 -33.41 -16.40 5.93
C GLU A 631 -33.17 -15.16 6.82
N ARG A 632 -32.60 -14.09 6.27
CA ARG A 632 -32.30 -12.84 7.00
C ARG A 632 -33.39 -11.77 6.85
N ARG A 633 -34.47 -12.08 6.14
CA ARG A 633 -35.63 -11.18 5.99
C ARG A 633 -36.63 -11.44 7.10
N LEU A 634 -37.10 -10.37 7.73
CA LEU A 634 -38.11 -10.38 8.79
C LEU A 634 -39.28 -9.50 8.34
N GLU A 635 -40.50 -10.02 8.46
CA GLU A 635 -41.70 -9.21 8.31
C GLU A 635 -41.87 -8.34 9.56
N ILE A 636 -42.06 -7.03 9.36
CA ILE A 636 -42.19 -6.05 10.44
C ILE A 636 -43.46 -5.25 10.20
N ASP A 637 -44.32 -5.19 11.22
CA ASP A 637 -45.48 -4.29 11.24
C ASP A 637 -45.20 -3.04 12.06
N TRP A 638 -45.74 -1.90 11.61
CA TRP A 638 -45.71 -0.66 12.37
C TRP A 638 -46.63 -0.75 13.58
N GLN A 639 -46.14 -0.35 14.76
CA GLN A 639 -47.01 0.07 15.85
C GLN A 639 -46.85 1.57 16.06
N GLU A 640 -47.90 2.32 15.73
CA GLU A 640 -47.91 3.78 15.83
C GLU A 640 -47.68 4.23 17.28
N THR A 641 -46.56 4.91 17.51
CA THR A 641 -46.33 5.64 18.76
C THR A 641 -46.48 7.12 18.44
N ALA A 642 -47.50 7.77 19.01
CA ALA A 642 -47.75 9.18 18.76
C ALA A 642 -46.56 10.05 19.18
N GLY A 643 -46.14 10.96 18.29
CA GLY A 643 -45.14 12.01 18.56
C GLY A 643 -43.69 11.69 18.18
N GLU A 644 -43.43 10.71 17.31
CA GLU A 644 -42.10 10.56 16.67
C GLU A 644 -42.05 11.30 15.32
N ARG A 645 -40.90 11.94 15.05
CA ARG A 645 -40.62 12.64 13.79
C ARG A 645 -39.47 11.95 13.07
N PHE A 646 -39.66 11.71 11.77
CA PHE A 646 -38.74 11.03 10.88
C PHE A 646 -38.20 12.01 9.85
N THR A 647 -36.92 11.92 9.54
CA THR A 647 -36.29 12.80 8.55
C THR A 647 -36.33 12.16 7.18
N VAL A 648 -36.93 12.84 6.20
CA VAL A 648 -37.05 12.38 4.81
C VAL A 648 -36.42 13.38 3.86
N ARG A 649 -35.64 12.88 2.89
CA ARG A 649 -35.05 13.66 1.81
C ARG A 649 -35.94 13.60 0.58
N LEU A 650 -36.53 14.73 0.22
CA LEU A 650 -37.29 14.94 -1.00
C LEU A 650 -36.34 15.47 -2.06
N ALA A 651 -36.41 14.91 -3.25
CA ALA A 651 -35.75 15.42 -4.42
C ALA A 651 -36.80 16.15 -5.27
N ILE A 652 -36.41 17.34 -5.73
CA ILE A 652 -37.31 18.34 -6.31
C ILE A 652 -36.72 18.78 -7.64
N GLU A 653 -37.51 18.67 -8.69
CA GLU A 653 -37.19 19.17 -10.02
C GLU A 653 -38.23 20.17 -10.49
N GLY A 654 -37.79 21.15 -11.26
CA GLY A 654 -38.65 22.19 -11.79
C GLY A 654 -37.97 23.11 -12.80
N SER A 655 -38.69 24.14 -13.21
CA SER A 655 -38.19 25.26 -14.00
C SER A 655 -38.00 26.49 -13.13
N ASP A 656 -36.91 27.22 -13.37
CA ASP A 656 -36.60 28.39 -12.57
C ASP A 656 -37.60 29.52 -12.82
N ARG A 657 -38.00 30.19 -11.73
CA ARG A 657 -38.80 31.41 -11.78
C ARG A 657 -38.56 32.26 -10.55
N ARG A 658 -38.85 33.56 -10.69
CA ARG A 658 -38.82 34.50 -9.57
C ARG A 658 -39.73 34.00 -8.44
N GLY A 659 -39.17 33.95 -7.23
CA GLY A 659 -39.88 33.57 -6.01
C GLY A 659 -40.04 32.07 -5.77
N LEU A 660 -39.54 31.18 -6.66
CA LEU A 660 -39.73 29.72 -6.52
C LEU A 660 -39.25 29.19 -5.16
N TYR A 661 -38.07 29.64 -4.71
CA TYR A 661 -37.44 29.21 -3.47
C TYR A 661 -38.30 29.57 -2.25
N ALA A 662 -38.84 30.80 -2.23
CA ALA A 662 -39.71 31.29 -1.16
C ALA A 662 -41.06 30.58 -1.16
N ASP A 663 -41.67 30.40 -2.33
CA ASP A 663 -42.96 29.71 -2.46
C ASP A 663 -42.86 28.23 -2.06
N LEU A 664 -41.74 27.58 -2.38
CA LEU A 664 -41.48 26.19 -1.98
C LEU A 664 -41.29 26.06 -0.47
N ALA A 665 -40.49 26.94 0.14
CA ALA A 665 -40.32 26.97 1.59
C ALA A 665 -41.65 27.24 2.30
N ALA A 666 -42.44 28.21 1.82
CA ALA A 666 -43.75 28.54 2.38
C ALA A 666 -44.77 27.40 2.23
N ALA A 667 -44.79 26.72 1.08
CA ALA A 667 -45.70 25.60 0.83
C ALA A 667 -45.39 24.39 1.73
N VAL A 668 -44.11 24.10 1.95
CA VAL A 668 -43.68 23.01 2.85
C VAL A 668 -43.93 23.39 4.30
N SER A 669 -43.52 24.58 4.75
CA SER A 669 -43.75 25.03 6.14
C SER A 669 -45.23 25.16 6.48
N GLY A 670 -46.09 25.54 5.53
CA GLY A 670 -47.55 25.64 5.69
C GLY A 670 -48.25 24.30 6.00
N THR A 671 -47.56 23.17 5.85
CA THR A 671 -48.09 21.85 6.25
C THR A 671 -47.87 21.51 7.73
N GLY A 672 -47.18 22.40 8.48
CA GLY A 672 -46.75 22.14 9.86
C GLY A 672 -45.43 21.35 9.92
N THR A 673 -44.62 21.43 8.87
CA THR A 673 -43.37 20.67 8.69
C THR A 673 -42.15 21.55 8.92
N ASP A 674 -41.18 21.05 9.67
CA ASP A 674 -39.87 21.69 9.81
C ASP A 674 -38.92 21.27 8.67
N ILE A 675 -38.31 22.25 8.02
CA ILE A 675 -37.32 22.07 6.95
C ILE A 675 -35.92 22.15 7.58
N ARG A 676 -35.20 21.03 7.60
CA ARG A 676 -33.82 20.93 8.14
C ARG A 676 -32.79 21.50 7.18
N SER A 677 -32.95 21.24 5.89
CA SER A 677 -32.12 21.81 4.83
C SER A 677 -32.91 21.90 3.53
N LEU A 678 -32.60 22.91 2.73
CA LEU A 678 -33.14 23.09 1.38
C LEU A 678 -32.00 23.52 0.47
N GLU A 679 -31.57 22.62 -0.41
CA GLU A 679 -30.53 22.85 -1.40
C GLU A 679 -31.18 22.82 -2.78
N LEU A 680 -31.15 23.95 -3.49
CA LEU A 680 -31.66 24.07 -4.84
C LEU A 680 -30.55 24.67 -5.71
N LYS A 681 -30.33 24.05 -6.88
CA LYS A 681 -29.34 24.47 -7.85
C LYS A 681 -30.06 24.73 -9.17
N THR A 682 -29.87 25.93 -9.72
CA THR A 682 -30.33 26.27 -11.06
C THR A 682 -29.21 26.00 -12.05
N THR A 683 -29.48 25.23 -13.10
CA THR A 683 -28.56 25.01 -14.23
C THR A 683 -29.38 25.01 -15.51
N ASP A 684 -29.03 25.87 -16.47
CA ASP A 684 -29.72 26.04 -17.76
C ASP A 684 -31.24 26.23 -17.66
N GLY A 685 -31.69 27.02 -16.67
CA GLY A 685 -33.12 27.32 -16.45
C GLY A 685 -33.94 26.18 -15.81
N ARG A 686 -33.31 25.03 -15.53
CA ARG A 686 -33.87 23.94 -14.73
C ARG A 686 -33.40 24.07 -13.29
N VAL A 687 -34.30 23.84 -12.35
CA VAL A 687 -34.01 23.77 -10.92
C VAL A 687 -34.02 22.31 -10.52
N SER A 688 -32.92 21.85 -9.94
CA SER A 688 -32.81 20.54 -9.31
C SER A 688 -32.32 20.73 -7.89
N GLY A 689 -32.79 19.90 -6.96
CA GLY A 689 -32.33 20.01 -5.59
C GLY A 689 -32.97 19.02 -4.64
N ALA A 690 -32.62 19.16 -3.37
CA ALA A 690 -33.11 18.30 -2.31
C ALA A 690 -33.54 19.11 -1.08
N ALA A 691 -34.66 18.71 -0.50
CA ALA A 691 -35.15 19.22 0.78
C ALA A 691 -35.13 18.11 1.82
N LEU A 692 -34.58 18.39 3.00
CA LEU A 692 -34.62 17.50 4.16
C LEU A 692 -35.74 17.98 5.09
N VAL A 693 -36.79 17.18 5.26
CA VAL A 693 -38.01 17.54 5.99
C VAL A 693 -38.31 16.57 7.13
N GLU A 694 -38.92 17.06 8.21
CA GLU A 694 -39.41 16.23 9.32
C GLU A 694 -40.86 15.82 9.13
N VAL A 695 -41.13 14.52 9.18
CA VAL A 695 -42.41 13.91 8.84
C VAL A 695 -42.85 13.00 9.97
N GLU A 696 -44.14 13.01 10.30
CA GLU A 696 -44.68 12.17 11.38
C GLU A 696 -45.14 10.80 10.88
N ASN A 697 -45.77 10.76 9.71
CA ASN A 697 -46.30 9.54 9.10
C ASN A 697 -46.42 9.69 7.58
N LEU A 698 -46.75 8.59 6.88
CA LEU A 698 -46.97 8.56 5.44
C LEU A 698 -48.00 9.59 4.97
N ALA A 699 -49.11 9.76 5.70
CA ALA A 699 -50.15 10.73 5.34
C ALA A 699 -49.65 12.19 5.41
N HIS A 700 -48.77 12.51 6.38
CA HIS A 700 -48.12 13.82 6.46
C HIS A 700 -47.16 14.03 5.28
N LEU A 701 -46.39 13.00 4.92
CA LEU A 701 -45.48 13.03 3.77
C LEU A 701 -46.22 13.33 2.46
N GLU A 702 -47.35 12.65 2.23
CA GLU A 702 -48.17 12.86 1.04
C GLU A 702 -48.73 14.29 0.97
N ARG A 703 -49.12 14.87 2.12
CA ARG A 703 -49.52 16.28 2.19
C ARG A 703 -48.39 17.22 1.80
N ILE A 704 -47.16 16.96 2.27
CA ILE A 704 -45.96 17.76 1.93
C ILE A 704 -45.67 17.67 0.43
N VAL A 705 -45.64 16.46 -0.14
CA VAL A 705 -45.38 16.25 -1.56
C VAL A 705 -46.45 16.93 -2.42
N LYS A 706 -47.73 16.84 -2.03
CA LYS A 706 -48.84 17.49 -2.74
C LYS A 706 -48.77 19.02 -2.65
N ALA A 707 -48.36 19.57 -1.51
CA ALA A 707 -48.17 21.01 -1.34
C ALA A 707 -47.00 21.52 -2.20
N ALA A 708 -45.87 20.83 -2.19
CA ALA A 708 -44.70 21.17 -3.01
C ALA A 708 -44.99 21.07 -4.51
N ARG A 709 -45.71 20.04 -4.97
CA ARG A 709 -46.12 19.88 -6.38
C ARG A 709 -47.11 20.95 -6.87
N ARG A 710 -47.88 21.58 -5.98
CA ARG A 710 -48.81 22.68 -6.33
C ARG A 710 -48.10 24.00 -6.59
N VAL A 711 -46.84 24.13 -6.16
CA VAL A 711 -46.04 25.32 -6.43
C VAL A 711 -45.77 25.38 -7.92
N LYS A 712 -46.27 26.44 -8.57
CA LYS A 712 -46.02 26.69 -9.99
C LYS A 712 -44.51 26.64 -10.25
N GLY A 713 -44.06 25.96 -11.30
CA GLY A 713 -42.62 25.80 -11.60
C GLY A 713 -41.98 24.53 -11.04
N VAL A 714 -42.63 23.79 -10.14
CA VAL A 714 -42.18 22.44 -9.74
C VAL A 714 -42.77 21.42 -10.71
N SER A 715 -41.92 20.63 -11.36
CA SER A 715 -42.34 19.55 -12.27
C SER A 715 -42.47 18.22 -11.55
N GLU A 716 -41.52 17.89 -10.67
CA GLU A 716 -41.50 16.63 -9.96
C GLU A 716 -41.05 16.81 -8.51
N VAL A 717 -41.71 16.08 -7.61
CA VAL A 717 -41.29 15.92 -6.21
C VAL A 717 -41.41 14.45 -5.91
N ALA A 718 -40.29 13.83 -5.56
CA ALA A 718 -40.21 12.42 -5.21
C ALA A 718 -39.33 12.24 -3.98
N ARG A 719 -39.52 11.12 -3.25
CA ARG A 719 -38.49 10.67 -2.31
C ARG A 719 -37.28 10.22 -3.13
N ARG A 720 -36.07 10.43 -2.62
CA ARG A 720 -34.79 10.31 -3.35
C ARG A 720 -34.55 9.01 -4.13
N GLU A 721 -35.32 7.95 -3.94
CA GLU A 721 -35.17 6.70 -4.69
C GLU A 721 -35.45 6.78 -6.20
N ARG A 722 -35.95 7.91 -6.73
CA ARG A 722 -36.34 8.02 -8.14
C ARG A 722 -35.57 9.01 -9.02
N LEU A 723 -34.49 9.63 -8.55
CA LEU A 723 -33.73 10.54 -9.40
C LEU A 723 -32.33 10.02 -9.73
N SER A 724 -32.21 9.67 -11.03
CA SER A 724 -31.06 9.45 -11.92
C SER A 724 -30.05 8.35 -11.59
N ALA A 725 -29.97 7.40 -12.52
CA ALA A 725 -28.90 6.42 -12.71
C ALA A 725 -27.68 6.98 -13.47
N ASP A 726 -27.51 8.30 -13.52
CA ASP A 726 -26.47 8.96 -14.33
C ASP A 726 -25.68 9.98 -13.48
N GLU A 727 -24.96 9.51 -12.45
CA GLU A 727 -23.81 10.21 -11.87
C GLU A 727 -22.81 9.17 -11.32
N GLU A 728 -22.05 8.53 -12.22
CA GLU A 728 -20.71 7.97 -11.94
C GLU A 728 -19.66 8.64 -12.82
#